data_AF-A0A7D4YD02-F1
#
_entry.id   AF-A0A7D4YD02-F1
#
_cell.length_a   1.000
_cell.length_b   1.000
_cell.length_c   1.000
_cell.angle_alpha   90.00
_cell.angle_beta   90.00
_cell.angle_gamma   90.00
#
_symmetry.space_group_name_H-M   'P 1'
#
loop_
_entity.id
_entity.type
_entity.pdbx_description
1 polymer ?
#
loop_
_entity_poly.entity_id
_entity_poly.type
_entity_poly.pdbx_seq_one_letter_code
_entity_poly.pdbx_strand_id
1 'polypeptide(L)'
;MAIELMGRLFSFSTQNRNIESFTERYISRYGNFRFPANQVIDNYDGIGLLPPLGSEDLQPAGQGKARFDLTNKFLSEVIFTNSDKSSIDLSRYASRILREWPAVEFASSYDVILKVEKVNSQTCEASTNFVFDDIGTIPLAGRAMARFAELSAEMKNNHREIVTRASGLERTERLPLLYRYNSPRPDFLSGNSSVSGNALSLGFLPHVEQAVSIVGLSDISVFESSSKMYCFDERHQKVANIHLPGLVNQDLLSGIGRSLVQISQMNQATPYWSWLGYENHANHLPEIRLGVTILSREKWKLTNRGIGTLDDLKRVLADRKVPRYIYAGASDNKILLDTSAFDHLRLLKHVIENSDEDIWIERGVEPEDLGVTKSESDDKARFATEIVISVSSTDWAETATLPVAQIPPVGLNLDLSKRSVLESSTAFTFVVLCNDSNQERVLATAFDVLDDAGLEAYFVRYSEEGRPSLRIRVRGSFDDTFIRVFCDSVLSLRLATDVEFNLRLPEYSRYGGPECFKYLESFWCLESTQLVKMFTRLSSDTPEQVQKAKSNYMCFLIQQLGFTRHYVSAVAESYEHEFEADRHSIRKAARALRSVFSSDDMPEVFTDEMQEVLARFSSCQLQSNASAQDVKQSIAHMSANRLGLDRKDEAIFWRALLNHLRSADFGGEE
;
A
#
# COMPACT_ATOMS: atom_id res chain seq x y z
N MET A 1 -15.32 7.38 -20.01
CA MET A 1 -16.47 6.94 -19.19
C MET A 1 -16.34 5.50 -18.69
N ALA A 2 -16.34 4.46 -19.53
CA ALA A 2 -16.23 3.06 -19.07
C ALA A 2 -15.04 2.80 -18.14
N ILE A 3 -13.83 3.20 -18.56
CA ILE A 3 -12.59 3.13 -17.76
C ILE A 3 -12.75 3.85 -16.42
N GLU A 4 -13.36 5.04 -16.42
CA GLU A 4 -13.53 5.83 -15.20
C GLU A 4 -14.50 5.17 -14.21
N LEU A 5 -15.65 4.69 -14.70
CA LEU A 5 -16.64 4.01 -13.85
C LEU A 5 -16.06 2.71 -13.27
N MET A 6 -15.39 1.89 -14.08
CA MET A 6 -14.74 0.67 -13.60
C MET A 6 -13.62 0.98 -12.61
N GLY A 7 -12.79 1.99 -12.86
CA GLY A 7 -11.73 2.38 -11.93
C GLY A 7 -12.27 2.84 -10.58
N ARG A 8 -13.35 3.63 -10.56
CA ARG A 8 -13.99 4.05 -9.31
C ARG A 8 -14.63 2.89 -8.56
N LEU A 9 -15.26 1.95 -9.26
CA LEU A 9 -15.93 0.82 -8.63
C LEU A 9 -14.96 -0.26 -8.13
N PHE A 10 -13.92 -0.58 -8.92
CA PHE A 10 -13.15 -1.83 -8.80
C PHE A 10 -11.63 -1.69 -8.66
N SER A 11 -11.10 -0.48 -8.44
CA SER A 11 -9.68 -0.27 -8.16
C SER A 11 -9.30 -0.64 -6.72
N PHE A 12 -9.32 -1.93 -6.38
CA PHE A 12 -8.96 -2.44 -5.04
C PHE A 12 -7.47 -2.75 -4.88
N SER A 13 -6.72 -2.84 -5.99
CA SER A 13 -5.30 -3.18 -6.00
C SER A 13 -4.42 -2.18 -5.25
N THR A 14 -4.86 -0.94 -5.14
CA THR A 14 -4.13 0.16 -4.50
C THR A 14 -4.21 0.13 -2.97
N GLN A 15 -5.05 -0.74 -2.38
CA GLN A 15 -5.38 -0.77 -0.94
C GLN A 15 -5.48 -2.22 -0.42
N ASN A 16 -4.44 -3.01 -0.73
CA ASN A 16 -4.29 -4.40 -0.27
C ASN A 16 -3.56 -4.43 1.09
N ARG A 17 -4.01 -5.29 2.00
CA ARG A 17 -3.38 -5.54 3.31
C ARG A 17 -1.87 -5.84 3.27
N ASN A 18 -1.39 -6.59 2.28
CA ASN A 18 0.04 -6.88 2.11
C ASN A 18 0.86 -5.62 1.83
N ILE A 19 0.28 -4.68 1.07
CA ILE A 19 0.90 -3.39 0.77
C ILE A 19 0.88 -2.52 2.02
N GLU A 20 -0.26 -2.41 2.69
CA GLU A 20 -0.35 -1.66 3.96
C GLU A 20 0.65 -2.19 4.99
N SER A 21 0.70 -3.51 5.20
CA SER A 21 1.65 -4.14 6.12
C SER A 21 3.12 -3.92 5.70
N PHE A 22 3.41 -3.91 4.40
CA PHE A 22 4.74 -3.58 3.92
C PHE A 22 5.09 -2.11 4.18
N THR A 23 4.17 -1.19 3.90
CA THR A 23 4.31 0.25 4.18
C THR A 23 4.49 0.51 5.68
N GLU A 24 3.72 -0.15 6.55
CA GLU A 24 3.85 -0.03 8.01
C GLU A 24 5.21 -0.52 8.50
N ARG A 25 5.68 -1.68 8.01
CA ARG A 25 7.02 -2.19 8.31
C ARG A 25 8.10 -1.25 7.80
N TYR A 26 7.90 -0.65 6.63
CA TYR A 26 8.81 0.35 6.08
C TYR A 26 8.90 1.58 6.98
N ILE A 27 7.77 2.22 7.30
CA ILE A 27 7.71 3.40 8.16
C ILE A 27 8.34 3.09 9.52
N SER A 28 8.03 1.92 10.09
CA SER A 28 8.57 1.52 11.40
C SER A 28 10.09 1.33 11.39
N ARG A 29 10.70 0.90 10.27
CA ARG A 29 12.14 0.64 10.20
C ARG A 29 12.93 1.83 9.66
N TYR A 30 12.43 2.49 8.64
CA TYR A 30 13.15 3.49 7.85
C TYR A 30 12.63 4.91 8.05
N GLY A 31 11.41 5.09 8.57
CA GLY A 31 10.78 6.40 8.75
C GLY A 31 10.59 7.14 7.43
N ASN A 32 10.66 8.48 7.50
CA ASN A 32 10.53 9.36 6.33
C ASN A 32 11.89 9.57 5.63
N PHE A 33 12.53 8.48 5.25
CA PHE A 33 13.78 8.48 4.49
C PHE A 33 13.63 7.51 3.32
N ARG A 34 14.47 7.68 2.29
CA ARG A 34 14.57 6.73 1.19
C ARG A 34 15.83 5.89 1.32
N PHE A 35 15.73 4.61 0.99
CA PHE A 35 16.84 3.65 1.07
C PHE A 35 16.93 2.81 -0.20
N PRO A 36 18.12 2.30 -0.57
CA PRO A 36 18.29 1.42 -1.71
C PRO A 36 17.35 0.22 -1.67
N ALA A 37 16.73 -0.11 -2.81
CA ALA A 37 15.74 -1.16 -2.94
C ALA A 37 16.30 -2.52 -2.48
N ASN A 38 17.53 -2.84 -2.88
CA ASN A 38 18.21 -4.08 -2.49
C ASN A 38 18.40 -4.24 -0.98
N GLN A 39 18.52 -3.15 -0.22
CA GLN A 39 18.57 -3.19 1.24
C GLN A 39 17.17 -3.34 1.84
N VAL A 40 16.19 -2.60 1.33
CA VAL A 40 14.82 -2.62 1.85
C VAL A 40 14.20 -4.01 1.69
N ILE A 41 14.37 -4.63 0.52
CA ILE A 41 13.75 -5.91 0.18
C ILE A 41 14.58 -7.13 0.60
N ASP A 42 15.72 -6.91 1.27
CA ASP A 42 16.53 -7.98 1.83
C ASP A 42 15.79 -8.67 2.98
N ASN A 43 15.88 -10.00 3.06
CA ASN A 43 15.16 -10.78 4.08
C ASN A 43 15.84 -10.77 5.45
N TYR A 44 17.11 -10.41 5.53
CA TYR A 44 17.90 -10.39 6.76
C TYR A 44 18.06 -8.97 7.30
N ASP A 45 18.51 -8.07 6.43
CA ASP A 45 18.86 -6.69 6.77
C ASP A 45 17.73 -5.70 6.46
N GLY A 46 16.73 -6.15 5.71
CA GLY A 46 15.60 -5.35 5.24
C GLY A 46 14.30 -5.60 6.00
N ILE A 47 13.19 -5.37 5.30
CA ILE A 47 11.84 -5.79 5.70
C ILE A 47 11.33 -6.97 4.85
N GLY A 48 12.20 -7.52 3.99
CA GLY A 48 11.89 -8.61 3.07
C GLY A 48 11.04 -8.20 1.88
N LEU A 49 10.62 -9.19 1.11
CA LEU A 49 9.88 -9.02 -0.14
C LEU A 49 8.40 -8.68 0.09
N LEU A 50 7.78 -8.00 -0.88
CA LEU A 50 6.33 -7.92 -0.95
C LEU A 50 5.77 -9.31 -1.33
N PRO A 51 4.78 -9.84 -0.58
CA PRO A 51 4.13 -11.10 -0.94
C PRO A 51 3.46 -11.04 -2.33
N PRO A 52 3.31 -12.19 -3.02
CA PRO A 52 2.50 -12.24 -4.23
C PRO A 52 1.04 -11.84 -3.93
N LEU A 53 0.34 -11.37 -4.95
CA LEU A 53 -1.10 -11.09 -4.85
C LEU A 53 -1.87 -12.40 -5.08
N GLY A 54 -1.99 -13.24 -4.05
CA GLY A 54 -2.82 -14.45 -4.08
C GLY A 54 -4.32 -14.12 -3.93
N SER A 55 -5.21 -14.98 -4.45
CA SER A 55 -6.66 -14.82 -4.38
C SER A 55 -7.23 -14.79 -2.95
N GLU A 56 -6.60 -15.51 -2.01
CA GLU A 56 -6.97 -15.48 -0.59
C GLU A 56 -6.40 -14.26 0.17
N ASP A 57 -5.37 -13.60 -0.40
CA ASP A 57 -4.62 -12.50 0.21
C ASP A 57 -5.13 -11.11 -0.20
N LEU A 58 -6.15 -11.03 -1.08
CA LEU A 58 -6.81 -9.79 -1.47
C LEU A 58 -7.86 -9.34 -0.42
N GLN A 59 -7.51 -9.35 0.86
CA GLN A 59 -8.37 -8.74 1.89
C GLN A 59 -8.22 -7.22 1.80
N PRO A 60 -9.27 -6.48 1.40
CA PRO A 60 -9.21 -5.05 1.36
C PRO A 60 -9.09 -4.52 2.79
N ALA A 61 -8.24 -3.53 2.99
CA ALA A 61 -8.01 -2.93 4.30
C ALA A 61 -8.25 -1.40 4.24
N GLY A 62 -8.38 -0.77 5.40
CA GLY A 62 -8.66 0.66 5.54
C GLY A 62 -9.75 1.20 4.59
N GLN A 63 -9.36 2.17 3.76
CA GLN A 63 -10.24 2.77 2.73
C GLN A 63 -10.66 1.78 1.63
N GLY A 64 -9.84 0.77 1.34
CA GLY A 64 -10.13 -0.26 0.34
C GLY A 64 -11.32 -1.10 0.78
N LYS A 65 -11.42 -1.39 2.07
CA LYS A 65 -12.56 -2.09 2.66
C LYS A 65 -13.84 -1.27 2.56
N ALA A 66 -13.78 0.02 2.90
CA ALA A 66 -14.94 0.91 2.77
C ALA A 66 -15.44 1.00 1.32
N ARG A 67 -14.53 1.08 0.34
CA ARG A 67 -14.89 1.04 -1.09
C ARG A 67 -15.50 -0.31 -1.47
N PHE A 68 -14.90 -1.43 -1.04
CA PHE A 68 -15.39 -2.78 -1.31
C PHE A 68 -16.82 -2.98 -0.78
N ASP A 69 -17.07 -2.58 0.47
CA ASP A 69 -18.38 -2.69 1.11
C ASP A 69 -19.43 -1.82 0.38
N LEU A 70 -19.06 -0.59 -0.01
CA LEU A 70 -19.91 0.30 -0.79
C LEU A 70 -20.23 -0.29 -2.18
N THR A 71 -19.23 -0.80 -2.90
CA THR A 71 -19.40 -1.43 -4.21
C THR A 71 -20.24 -2.70 -4.13
N ASN A 72 -20.04 -3.56 -3.13
CA ASN A 72 -20.87 -4.76 -2.93
C ASN A 72 -22.34 -4.42 -2.65
N LYS A 73 -22.58 -3.41 -1.82
CA LYS A 73 -23.93 -2.92 -1.55
C LYS A 73 -24.59 -2.38 -2.82
N PHE A 74 -23.85 -1.62 -3.61
CA PHE A 74 -24.32 -1.11 -4.90
C PHE A 74 -24.65 -2.23 -5.89
N LEU A 75 -23.77 -3.21 -6.06
CA LEU A 75 -24.03 -4.37 -6.94
C LEU A 75 -25.28 -5.13 -6.49
N SER A 76 -25.46 -5.34 -5.19
CA SER A 76 -26.64 -6.00 -4.64
C SER A 76 -27.94 -5.23 -4.97
N GLU A 77 -27.92 -3.90 -4.83
CA GLU A 77 -29.05 -3.02 -5.17
C GLU A 77 -29.36 -3.07 -6.68
N VAL A 78 -28.33 -2.97 -7.51
CA VAL A 78 -28.44 -3.00 -8.98
C VAL A 78 -29.04 -4.33 -9.44
N ILE A 79 -28.58 -5.45 -8.90
CA ILE A 79 -29.07 -6.77 -9.27
C ILE A 79 -30.50 -6.98 -8.77
N PHE A 80 -30.80 -6.62 -7.51
CA PHE A 80 -32.15 -6.76 -6.95
C PHE A 80 -33.19 -5.97 -7.77
N THR A 81 -32.87 -4.71 -8.10
CA THR A 81 -33.75 -3.81 -8.86
C THR A 81 -33.93 -4.24 -10.32
N ASN A 82 -33.04 -5.09 -10.84
CA ASN A 82 -33.04 -5.56 -12.22
C ASN A 82 -33.07 -7.09 -12.30
N SER A 83 -33.65 -7.75 -11.30
CA SER A 83 -33.68 -9.22 -11.18
C SER A 83 -34.31 -9.94 -12.37
N ASP A 84 -35.27 -9.29 -13.05
CA ASP A 84 -35.92 -9.83 -14.25
C ASP A 84 -35.24 -9.45 -15.57
N LYS A 85 -34.12 -8.70 -15.54
CA LYS A 85 -33.45 -8.20 -16.74
C LYS A 85 -32.19 -8.99 -17.06
N SER A 86 -32.02 -9.31 -18.33
CA SER A 86 -30.80 -9.94 -18.86
C SER A 86 -29.66 -8.95 -19.14
N SER A 87 -29.95 -7.65 -19.18
CA SER A 87 -28.96 -6.59 -19.43
C SER A 87 -29.30 -5.32 -18.64
N ILE A 88 -28.26 -4.70 -18.08
CA ILE A 88 -28.32 -3.49 -17.26
C ILE A 88 -27.46 -2.41 -17.91
N ASP A 89 -28.08 -1.26 -18.15
CA ASP A 89 -27.41 -0.06 -18.63
C ASP A 89 -26.80 0.73 -17.47
N LEU A 90 -25.47 0.68 -17.36
CA LEU A 90 -24.69 1.33 -16.31
C LEU A 90 -24.73 2.86 -16.41
N SER A 91 -25.07 3.43 -17.57
CA SER A 91 -25.15 4.90 -17.74
C SER A 91 -26.15 5.54 -16.76
N ARG A 92 -27.21 4.80 -16.39
CA ARG A 92 -28.22 5.22 -15.41
C ARG A 92 -27.67 5.46 -14.01
N TYR A 93 -26.54 4.83 -13.69
CA TYR A 93 -25.88 4.94 -12.39
C TYR A 93 -24.62 5.81 -12.43
N ALA A 94 -24.18 6.25 -13.61
CA ALA A 94 -22.90 6.96 -13.78
C ALA A 94 -22.78 8.19 -12.87
N SER A 95 -23.78 9.07 -12.84
CA SER A 95 -23.76 10.28 -12.00
C SER A 95 -23.68 9.96 -10.50
N ARG A 96 -24.31 8.85 -10.07
CA ARG A 96 -24.22 8.38 -8.69
C ARG A 96 -22.81 7.88 -8.39
N ILE A 97 -22.26 7.04 -9.26
CA ILE A 97 -20.90 6.48 -9.12
C ILE A 97 -19.85 7.60 -9.03
N LEU A 98 -19.93 8.58 -9.92
CA LEU A 98 -19.01 9.73 -9.95
C LEU A 98 -19.08 10.60 -8.69
N ARG A 99 -20.21 10.61 -7.99
CA ARG A 99 -20.44 11.42 -6.79
C ARG A 99 -20.11 10.67 -5.49
N GLU A 100 -20.48 9.40 -5.40
CA GLU A 100 -20.44 8.62 -4.16
C GLU A 100 -19.12 7.86 -3.96
N TRP A 101 -18.40 7.52 -5.03
CA TRP A 101 -17.12 6.81 -4.92
C TRP A 101 -15.95 7.81 -4.91
N PRO A 102 -14.99 7.62 -3.98
CA PRO A 102 -13.79 8.45 -3.94
C PRO A 102 -13.04 8.40 -5.28
N ALA A 103 -12.39 9.52 -5.61
CA ALA A 103 -11.49 9.60 -6.75
C ALA A 103 -10.41 8.50 -6.66
N VAL A 104 -9.92 8.07 -7.82
CA VAL A 104 -8.78 7.15 -7.94
C VAL A 104 -7.73 7.79 -8.81
N GLU A 105 -6.47 7.48 -8.53
CA GLU A 105 -5.36 7.86 -9.40
C GLU A 105 -5.35 6.89 -10.58
N PHE A 106 -5.76 7.35 -11.75
CA PHE A 106 -5.65 6.56 -12.99
C PHE A 106 -4.18 6.43 -13.42
N ALA A 107 -3.88 5.66 -14.44
CA ALA A 107 -2.62 5.78 -15.17
C ALA A 107 -2.77 6.87 -16.25
N SER A 108 -1.65 7.41 -16.71
CA SER A 108 -1.62 8.39 -17.82
C SER A 108 -2.23 7.86 -19.12
N SER A 109 -2.23 6.53 -19.28
CA SER A 109 -2.67 5.83 -20.47
C SER A 109 -2.94 4.36 -20.18
N TYR A 110 -3.75 3.75 -21.04
CA TYR A 110 -4.12 2.34 -20.97
C TYR A 110 -4.14 1.71 -22.37
N ASP A 111 -3.77 0.44 -22.47
CA ASP A 111 -4.22 -0.40 -23.58
C ASP A 111 -5.56 -1.03 -23.22
N VAL A 112 -6.56 -0.87 -24.09
CA VAL A 112 -7.92 -1.40 -23.91
C VAL A 112 -8.13 -2.53 -24.91
N ILE A 113 -8.41 -3.74 -24.42
CA ILE A 113 -8.63 -4.92 -25.26
C ILE A 113 -10.14 -5.12 -25.44
N LEU A 114 -10.59 -5.05 -26.69
CA LEU A 114 -12.01 -5.14 -27.05
C LEU A 114 -12.24 -6.17 -28.14
N LYS A 115 -13.21 -7.04 -27.94
CA LYS A 115 -13.80 -7.87 -29.01
C LYS A 115 -14.85 -7.05 -29.74
N VAL A 116 -14.83 -7.09 -31.07
CA VAL A 116 -15.76 -6.35 -31.92
C VAL A 116 -16.79 -7.32 -32.48
N GLU A 117 -18.04 -7.15 -32.09
CA GLU A 117 -19.13 -8.01 -32.53
C GLU A 117 -20.10 -7.22 -33.40
N LYS A 118 -20.67 -7.88 -34.40
CA LYS A 118 -21.69 -7.26 -35.25
C LYS A 118 -23.04 -7.25 -34.54
N VAL A 119 -23.81 -6.18 -34.73
CA VAL A 119 -25.19 -6.09 -34.24
C VAL A 119 -26.15 -6.28 -35.41
N ASN A 120 -26.79 -7.45 -35.50
CA ASN A 120 -27.93 -7.68 -36.38
C ASN A 120 -29.23 -7.27 -35.65
N SER A 121 -29.42 -5.97 -35.44
CA SER A 121 -30.69 -5.43 -34.92
C SER A 121 -31.29 -4.48 -35.94
N GLN A 122 -32.54 -4.71 -36.35
CA GLN A 122 -33.32 -3.77 -37.18
C GLN A 122 -33.70 -2.49 -36.43
N THR A 123 -33.35 -2.36 -35.14
CA THR A 123 -33.81 -1.29 -34.23
C THR A 123 -32.68 -0.46 -33.60
N CYS A 124 -31.40 -0.76 -33.88
CA CYS A 124 -30.25 0.01 -33.41
C CYS A 124 -29.57 0.76 -34.56
N GLU A 125 -29.23 2.03 -34.35
CA GLU A 125 -28.41 2.82 -35.29
C GLU A 125 -26.94 2.36 -35.33
N ALA A 126 -26.45 1.70 -34.28
CA ALA A 126 -25.09 1.18 -34.22
C ALA A 126 -24.98 -0.22 -34.85
N SER A 127 -24.00 -0.41 -35.74
CA SER A 127 -23.75 -1.68 -36.44
C SER A 127 -22.85 -2.65 -35.67
N THR A 128 -22.25 -2.23 -34.56
CA THR A 128 -21.26 -3.01 -33.80
C THR A 128 -21.37 -2.82 -32.28
N ASN A 129 -21.07 -3.88 -31.54
CA ASN A 129 -20.82 -3.88 -30.10
C ASN A 129 -19.31 -3.98 -29.83
N PHE A 130 -18.86 -3.34 -28.76
CA PHE A 130 -17.50 -3.48 -28.24
C PHE A 130 -17.55 -4.20 -26.91
N VAL A 131 -16.91 -5.35 -26.79
CA VAL A 131 -16.95 -6.17 -25.56
C VAL A 131 -15.58 -6.14 -24.91
N PHE A 132 -15.53 -5.68 -23.67
CA PHE A 132 -14.32 -5.78 -22.85
C PHE A 132 -13.93 -7.24 -22.69
N ASP A 133 -12.66 -7.53 -22.92
CA ASP A 133 -12.10 -8.83 -22.57
C ASP A 133 -11.91 -8.96 -21.05
N ASP A 134 -11.65 -10.18 -20.55
CA ASP A 134 -11.48 -10.42 -19.11
C ASP A 134 -10.30 -9.66 -18.51
N ILE A 135 -9.24 -9.42 -19.31
CA ILE A 135 -8.09 -8.56 -18.94
C ILE A 135 -8.53 -7.09 -18.88
N GLY A 136 -9.43 -6.69 -19.78
CA GLY A 136 -10.06 -5.38 -19.83
C GLY A 136 -9.12 -4.22 -20.19
N THR A 137 -8.39 -3.71 -19.20
CA THR A 137 -7.46 -2.59 -19.38
C THR A 137 -6.10 -2.88 -18.80
N ILE A 138 -5.06 -2.43 -19.50
CA ILE A 138 -3.67 -2.59 -19.09
C ILE A 138 -3.07 -1.20 -18.91
N PRO A 139 -2.64 -0.81 -17.69
CA PRO A 139 -2.03 0.48 -17.47
C PRO A 139 -0.68 0.58 -18.20
N LEU A 140 -0.36 1.81 -18.62
CA LEU A 140 0.81 2.17 -19.42
C LEU A 140 0.69 1.63 -20.85
N ALA A 141 0.13 2.45 -21.74
CA ALA A 141 -0.11 2.07 -23.13
C ALA A 141 1.18 1.67 -23.88
N GLY A 142 1.04 0.69 -24.78
CA GLY A 142 2.10 0.09 -25.59
C GLY A 142 2.45 -1.35 -25.18
N ARG A 143 2.04 -1.78 -23.98
CA ARG A 143 2.40 -3.10 -23.43
C ARG A 143 1.82 -4.28 -24.20
N ALA A 144 0.57 -4.16 -24.65
CA ALA A 144 -0.07 -5.21 -25.44
C ALA A 144 0.59 -5.38 -26.82
N MET A 145 1.19 -4.32 -27.35
CA MET A 145 1.86 -4.30 -28.66
C MET A 145 3.35 -4.63 -28.60
N ALA A 146 3.98 -4.58 -27.42
CA ALA A 146 5.43 -4.67 -27.24
C ALA A 146 6.05 -5.91 -27.91
N ARG A 147 5.47 -7.10 -27.73
CA ARG A 147 5.98 -8.34 -28.34
C ARG A 147 5.93 -8.35 -29.87
N PHE A 148 5.09 -7.51 -30.47
CA PHE A 148 4.89 -7.42 -31.91
C PHE A 148 5.68 -6.29 -32.56
N ALA A 149 6.27 -5.40 -31.78
CA ALA A 149 6.91 -4.18 -32.27
C ALA A 149 8.03 -4.47 -33.28
N GLU A 150 8.76 -5.57 -33.13
CA GLU A 150 9.88 -5.91 -34.02
C GLU A 150 9.47 -6.75 -35.25
N LEU A 151 8.18 -7.02 -35.47
CA LEU A 151 7.72 -7.79 -36.64
C LEU A 151 7.83 -7.02 -37.95
N SER A 152 7.68 -5.69 -37.92
CA SER A 152 7.82 -4.82 -39.09
C SER A 152 8.22 -3.40 -38.68
N ALA A 153 8.79 -2.64 -39.61
CA ALA A 153 9.12 -1.24 -39.37
C ALA A 153 7.89 -0.39 -39.02
N GLU A 154 6.73 -0.71 -39.60
CA GLU A 154 5.45 -0.05 -39.31
C GLU A 154 5.00 -0.31 -37.86
N MET A 155 5.03 -1.57 -37.42
CA MET A 155 4.68 -1.94 -36.05
C MET A 155 5.65 -1.32 -35.04
N LYS A 156 6.94 -1.28 -35.37
CA LYS A 156 7.98 -0.65 -34.54
C LYS A 156 7.74 0.84 -34.36
N ASN A 157 7.44 1.54 -35.45
CA ASN A 157 7.17 2.97 -35.44
C ASN A 157 5.89 3.29 -34.68
N ASN A 158 4.81 2.53 -34.92
CA ASN A 158 3.55 2.70 -34.19
C ASN A 158 3.71 2.45 -32.68
N HIS A 159 4.36 1.36 -32.28
CA HIS A 159 4.65 1.09 -30.87
C HIS A 159 5.48 2.21 -30.23
N ARG A 160 6.51 2.70 -30.94
CA ARG A 160 7.34 3.82 -30.46
C ARG A 160 6.51 5.09 -30.29
N GLU A 161 5.60 5.41 -31.21
CA GLU A 161 4.72 6.58 -31.13
C GLU A 161 3.80 6.49 -29.91
N ILE A 162 3.16 5.34 -29.69
CA ILE A 162 2.29 5.07 -28.53
C ILE A 162 3.08 5.28 -27.23
N VAL A 163 4.23 4.63 -27.08
CA VAL A 163 5.06 4.73 -25.87
C VAL A 163 5.57 6.16 -25.67
N THR A 164 6.04 6.83 -26.72
CA THR A 164 6.56 8.21 -26.63
C THR A 164 5.47 9.18 -26.20
N ARG A 165 4.28 9.09 -26.81
CA ARG A 165 3.14 9.95 -26.47
C ARG A 165 2.70 9.72 -25.03
N ALA A 166 2.62 8.46 -24.62
CA ALA A 166 2.18 8.09 -23.28
C ALA A 166 3.21 8.50 -22.19
N SER A 167 4.51 8.29 -22.45
CA SER A 167 5.59 8.77 -21.57
C SER A 167 5.65 10.29 -21.46
N GLY A 168 5.35 11.02 -22.54
CA GLY A 168 5.35 12.49 -22.55
C GLY A 168 4.27 13.13 -21.67
N LEU A 169 3.25 12.37 -21.27
CA LEU A 169 2.23 12.82 -20.31
C LEU A 169 2.70 12.65 -18.87
N GLU A 170 3.58 11.69 -18.63
CA GLU A 170 4.05 11.37 -17.29
C GLU A 170 5.18 12.31 -16.86
N ARG A 171 5.05 12.81 -15.64
CA ARG A 171 6.15 13.49 -14.96
C ARG A 171 7.03 12.51 -14.17
N THR A 172 6.51 11.33 -13.86
CA THR A 172 7.29 10.17 -13.39
C THR A 172 8.02 9.53 -14.57
N GLU A 173 9.17 8.92 -14.30
CA GLU A 173 9.88 8.16 -15.32
C GLU A 173 9.23 6.78 -15.50
N ARG A 174 8.77 6.48 -16.71
CA ARG A 174 8.48 5.11 -17.10
C ARG A 174 9.79 4.34 -17.19
N LEU A 175 9.99 3.39 -16.29
CA LEU A 175 11.21 2.59 -16.25
C LEU A 175 10.86 1.11 -16.52
N PRO A 176 10.95 0.64 -17.78
CA PRO A 176 10.67 -0.75 -18.11
C PRO A 176 11.66 -1.69 -17.39
N LEU A 177 11.14 -2.80 -16.87
CA LEU A 177 11.94 -3.86 -16.27
C LEU A 177 12.31 -4.89 -17.35
N LEU A 178 13.58 -4.89 -17.75
CA LEU A 178 14.18 -5.93 -18.57
C LEU A 178 14.52 -7.12 -17.70
N TYR A 179 13.74 -8.19 -17.85
CA TYR A 179 13.84 -9.38 -17.00
C TYR A 179 14.13 -10.63 -17.82
N ARG A 180 15.02 -11.49 -17.32
CA ARG A 180 15.26 -12.82 -17.88
C ARG A 180 14.50 -13.86 -17.09
N TYR A 181 13.59 -14.57 -17.75
CA TYR A 181 12.77 -15.58 -17.10
C TYR A 181 13.49 -16.93 -17.02
N ASN A 182 13.07 -17.77 -16.07
CA ASN A 182 13.60 -19.13 -15.90
C ASN A 182 13.14 -20.10 -17.01
N SER A 183 12.24 -19.65 -17.90
CA SER A 183 11.70 -20.41 -19.02
C SER A 183 11.76 -19.55 -20.28
N PRO A 184 12.04 -20.15 -21.46
CA PRO A 184 12.10 -19.41 -22.71
C PRO A 184 10.73 -18.90 -23.19
N ARG A 185 9.61 -19.53 -22.77
CA ARG A 185 8.26 -19.12 -23.24
C ARG A 185 7.89 -17.69 -22.80
N PRO A 186 8.01 -17.32 -21.52
CA PRO A 186 7.81 -15.93 -21.08
C PRO A 186 8.77 -14.93 -21.73
N ASP A 187 10.03 -15.32 -22.04
CA ASP A 187 10.99 -14.41 -22.69
C ASP A 187 10.46 -13.91 -24.06
N PHE A 188 9.79 -14.76 -24.84
CA PHE A 188 9.15 -14.36 -26.11
C PHE A 188 7.97 -13.41 -25.94
N LEU A 189 7.31 -13.44 -24.78
CA LEU A 189 6.17 -12.59 -24.47
C LEU A 189 6.58 -11.30 -23.73
N SER A 190 7.84 -11.21 -23.29
CA SER A 190 8.35 -10.14 -22.43
C SER A 190 8.26 -8.74 -23.04
N GLY A 191 8.40 -8.62 -24.36
CA GLY A 191 8.57 -7.32 -25.01
C GLY A 191 9.93 -6.67 -24.72
N ASN A 192 10.91 -7.40 -24.16
CA ASN A 192 12.21 -6.82 -23.81
C ASN A 192 12.92 -6.19 -25.03
N SER A 193 12.72 -6.74 -26.23
CA SER A 193 13.37 -6.27 -27.45
C SER A 193 12.83 -4.95 -27.99
N SER A 194 11.62 -4.55 -27.59
CA SER A 194 10.97 -3.31 -28.05
C SER A 194 11.29 -2.09 -27.19
N VAL A 195 12.04 -2.29 -26.10
CA VAL A 195 12.40 -1.24 -25.14
C VAL A 195 13.51 -0.35 -25.71
N SER A 196 13.39 0.95 -25.45
CA SER A 196 14.41 1.97 -25.75
C SER A 196 14.40 3.03 -24.66
N GLY A 197 15.54 3.69 -24.43
CA GLY A 197 15.72 4.67 -23.36
C GLY A 197 16.20 4.04 -22.06
N ASN A 198 15.86 4.65 -20.92
CA ASN A 198 16.25 4.13 -19.61
C ASN A 198 15.45 2.87 -19.27
N ALA A 199 16.11 1.85 -18.72
CA ALA A 199 15.45 0.61 -18.31
C ALA A 199 16.17 -0.04 -17.12
N LEU A 200 15.40 -0.57 -16.17
CA LEU A 200 15.93 -1.39 -15.08
C LEU A 200 16.24 -2.79 -15.61
N SER A 201 17.47 -3.26 -15.44
CA SER A 201 17.84 -4.63 -15.81
C SER A 201 17.95 -5.54 -14.60
N LEU A 202 17.23 -6.66 -14.64
CA LEU A 202 17.40 -7.79 -13.72
C LEU A 202 17.69 -9.05 -14.55
N GLY A 203 18.98 -9.32 -14.78
CA GLY A 203 19.45 -10.54 -15.45
C GLY A 203 19.26 -10.57 -16.97
N PHE A 204 18.77 -9.49 -17.59
CA PHE A 204 18.64 -9.36 -19.04
C PHE A 204 19.62 -8.32 -19.59
N LEU A 205 20.46 -8.72 -20.54
CA LEU A 205 21.39 -7.81 -21.21
C LEU A 205 20.79 -7.39 -22.57
N PRO A 206 20.55 -6.08 -22.80
CA PRO A 206 20.07 -5.61 -24.10
C PRO A 206 21.11 -5.86 -25.18
N HIS A 207 20.64 -6.01 -26.43
CA HIS A 207 21.51 -6.17 -27.58
C HIS A 207 22.25 -4.85 -27.89
N VAL A 208 23.44 -4.91 -28.49
CA VAL A 208 24.27 -3.71 -28.78
C VAL A 208 23.55 -2.68 -29.67
N GLU A 209 22.64 -3.14 -30.52
CA GLU A 209 21.85 -2.28 -31.42
C GLU A 209 20.62 -1.64 -30.72
N GLN A 210 20.27 -2.10 -29.51
CA GLN A 210 19.19 -1.50 -28.74
C GLN A 210 19.70 -0.23 -28.05
N ALA A 211 19.05 0.90 -28.31
CA ALA A 211 19.34 2.17 -27.66
C ALA A 211 18.77 2.19 -26.24
N VAL A 212 19.39 1.42 -25.33
CA VAL A 212 18.98 1.27 -23.92
C VAL A 212 20.08 1.73 -22.97
N SER A 213 19.71 2.57 -22.01
CA SER A 213 20.56 2.97 -20.87
C SER A 213 20.14 2.16 -19.65
N ILE A 214 21.01 1.26 -19.20
CA ILE A 214 20.71 0.35 -18.09
C ILE A 214 20.82 1.08 -16.76
N VAL A 215 19.76 0.97 -15.96
CA VAL A 215 19.71 1.34 -14.53
C VAL A 215 19.88 0.06 -13.71
N GLY A 216 20.80 0.08 -12.75
CA GLY A 216 21.03 -1.04 -11.86
C GLY A 216 20.07 -1.06 -10.67
N LEU A 217 19.90 -2.22 -10.03
CA LEU A 217 19.07 -2.32 -8.81
C LEU A 217 19.59 -1.42 -7.67
N SER A 218 20.90 -1.21 -7.58
CA SER A 218 21.53 -0.31 -6.59
C SER A 218 21.18 1.16 -6.81
N ASP A 219 20.75 1.53 -8.01
CA ASP A 219 20.36 2.89 -8.37
C ASP A 219 18.88 3.15 -8.09
N ILE A 220 18.14 2.12 -7.67
CA ILE A 220 16.73 2.26 -7.29
C ILE A 220 16.64 2.36 -5.78
N SER A 221 16.04 3.44 -5.29
CA SER A 221 15.64 3.60 -3.90
C SER A 221 14.13 3.40 -3.74
N VAL A 222 13.70 3.00 -2.56
CA VAL A 222 12.28 2.89 -2.17
C VAL A 222 12.02 3.84 -1.01
N PHE A 223 10.84 4.45 -0.98
CA PHE A 223 10.38 5.33 0.09
C PHE A 223 8.87 5.35 0.24
N GLU A 224 8.42 5.84 1.40
CA GLU A 224 7.02 6.09 1.70
C GLU A 224 6.73 7.59 1.63
N SER A 225 5.57 7.96 1.08
CA SER A 225 5.03 9.31 1.15
C SER A 225 3.51 9.26 1.11
N SER A 226 2.83 9.96 2.02
CA SER A 226 1.36 10.06 2.07
C SER A 226 0.65 8.68 2.04
N SER A 227 1.18 7.74 2.80
CA SER A 227 0.76 6.33 2.94
C SER A 227 0.91 5.47 1.68
N LYS A 228 1.75 5.90 0.73
CA LYS A 228 2.05 5.18 -0.51
C LYS A 228 3.54 4.94 -0.65
N MET A 229 3.92 3.80 -1.21
CA MET A 229 5.31 3.51 -1.52
C MET A 229 5.65 3.93 -2.95
N TYR A 230 6.89 4.36 -3.14
CA TYR A 230 7.41 4.82 -4.41
C TYR A 230 8.81 4.25 -4.66
N CYS A 231 9.11 4.04 -5.93
CA CYS A 231 10.47 3.78 -6.41
C CYS A 231 11.09 5.09 -6.91
N PHE A 232 12.38 5.26 -6.72
CA PHE A 232 13.13 6.43 -7.17
C PHE A 232 14.38 5.99 -7.92
N ASP A 233 14.57 6.49 -9.12
CA ASP A 233 15.81 6.35 -9.88
C ASP A 233 16.81 7.41 -9.42
N GLU A 234 17.81 7.00 -8.65
CA GLU A 234 18.88 7.87 -8.15
C GLU A 234 19.80 8.38 -9.26
N ARG A 235 19.92 7.67 -10.38
CA ARG A 235 20.78 8.09 -11.48
C ARG A 235 20.14 9.23 -12.27
N HIS A 236 18.83 9.17 -12.49
CA HIS A 236 18.10 10.17 -13.27
C HIS A 236 17.33 11.18 -12.42
N GLN A 237 17.35 11.02 -11.09
CA GLN A 237 16.70 11.88 -10.10
C GLN A 237 15.20 12.06 -10.34
N LYS A 238 14.51 10.94 -10.57
CA LYS A 238 13.06 10.90 -10.83
C LYS A 238 12.38 9.77 -10.07
N VAL A 239 11.11 10.00 -9.73
CA VAL A 239 10.23 8.91 -9.28
C VAL A 239 10.02 7.97 -10.46
N ALA A 240 10.33 6.69 -10.24
CA ALA A 240 10.31 5.65 -11.25
C ALA A 240 9.04 4.80 -11.15
N ASN A 241 8.34 4.66 -12.27
CA ASN A 241 7.23 3.74 -12.46
C ASN A 241 7.75 2.47 -13.15
N ILE A 242 8.12 1.47 -12.33
CA ILE A 242 8.69 0.21 -12.78
C ILE A 242 7.58 -0.72 -13.26
N HIS A 243 7.68 -1.18 -14.50
CA HIS A 243 6.66 -2.01 -15.13
C HIS A 243 7.25 -3.02 -16.11
N LEU A 244 6.49 -4.07 -16.42
CA LEU A 244 6.87 -5.00 -17.49
C LEU A 244 6.53 -4.41 -18.85
N PRO A 245 7.45 -4.46 -19.84
CA PRO A 245 7.18 -3.93 -21.17
C PRO A 245 6.08 -4.70 -21.89
N GLY A 246 5.91 -6.00 -21.63
CA GLY A 246 4.86 -6.84 -22.20
C GLY A 246 3.77 -7.27 -21.20
N LEU A 247 3.00 -8.29 -21.61
CA LEU A 247 1.89 -8.88 -20.86
C LEU A 247 2.27 -10.20 -20.17
N VAL A 248 3.54 -10.35 -19.78
CA VAL A 248 3.95 -11.51 -19.00
C VAL A 248 3.35 -11.41 -17.60
N ASN A 249 2.86 -12.53 -17.06
CA ASN A 249 2.39 -12.58 -15.68
C ASN A 249 3.54 -12.25 -14.73
N GLN A 250 3.33 -11.24 -13.88
CA GLN A 250 4.27 -10.78 -12.86
C GLN A 250 4.64 -11.84 -11.82
N ASP A 251 3.82 -12.88 -11.64
CA ASP A 251 4.13 -14.00 -10.74
C ASP A 251 5.32 -14.85 -11.23
N LEU A 252 5.70 -14.70 -12.50
CA LEU A 252 6.88 -15.35 -13.08
C LEU A 252 8.19 -14.58 -12.78
N LEU A 253 8.10 -13.40 -12.18
CA LEU A 253 9.26 -12.62 -11.77
C LEU A 253 9.86 -13.18 -10.47
N SER A 254 11.13 -12.88 -10.24
CA SER A 254 11.72 -13.02 -8.91
C SER A 254 10.98 -12.13 -7.92
N GLY A 255 11.03 -12.48 -6.63
CA GLY A 255 10.40 -11.66 -5.59
C GLY A 255 10.85 -10.20 -5.60
N ILE A 256 12.11 -9.93 -5.98
CA ILE A 256 12.67 -8.58 -6.16
C ILE A 256 11.94 -7.85 -7.30
N GLY A 257 11.94 -8.43 -8.51
CA GLY A 257 11.30 -7.81 -9.67
C GLY A 257 9.80 -7.60 -9.46
N ARG A 258 9.14 -8.61 -8.86
CA ARG A 258 7.72 -8.55 -8.50
C ARG A 258 7.43 -7.42 -7.51
N SER A 259 8.21 -7.31 -6.43
CA SER A 259 7.99 -6.27 -5.40
C SER A 259 8.09 -4.87 -5.98
N LEU A 260 9.08 -4.60 -6.84
CA LEU A 260 9.27 -3.28 -7.47
C LEU A 260 8.13 -2.91 -8.44
N VAL A 261 7.68 -3.90 -9.23
CA VAL A 261 6.54 -3.72 -10.13
C VAL A 261 5.25 -3.48 -9.33
N GLN A 262 5.01 -4.27 -8.27
CA GLN A 262 3.86 -4.11 -7.39
C GLN A 262 3.88 -2.77 -6.67
N ILE A 263 5.05 -2.29 -6.23
CA ILE A 263 5.19 -0.96 -5.61
C ILE A 263 4.75 0.13 -6.58
N SER A 264 5.12 0.02 -7.85
CA SER A 264 4.76 1.02 -8.85
C SER A 264 3.28 0.95 -9.23
N GLN A 265 2.72 -0.27 -9.32
CA GLN A 265 1.30 -0.50 -9.63
C GLN A 265 0.35 -0.06 -8.52
N MET A 266 0.77 -0.06 -7.24
CA MET A 266 -0.11 0.32 -6.11
C MET A 266 -0.63 1.75 -6.21
N ASN A 267 0.06 2.61 -6.96
CA ASN A 267 -0.28 4.01 -7.09
C ASN A 267 -1.24 4.28 -8.24
N GLN A 268 -1.66 3.26 -8.99
CA GLN A 268 -2.44 3.40 -10.21
C GLN A 268 -3.64 2.47 -10.22
N ALA A 269 -4.79 3.02 -10.61
CA ALA A 269 -5.99 2.24 -10.83
C ALA A 269 -5.79 1.31 -12.01
N THR A 270 -6.26 0.08 -11.86
CA THR A 270 -6.39 -0.89 -12.96
C THR A 270 -7.89 -1.13 -13.15
N PRO A 271 -8.54 -0.42 -14.08
CA PRO A 271 -9.98 -0.56 -14.30
C PRO A 271 -10.34 -1.91 -14.93
N TYR A 272 -11.16 -2.69 -14.24
CA TYR A 272 -11.78 -3.91 -14.77
C TYR A 272 -13.18 -4.05 -14.17
N TRP A 273 -14.03 -4.91 -14.77
CA TRP A 273 -15.32 -5.24 -14.19
C TRP A 273 -15.20 -6.48 -13.29
N SER A 274 -15.76 -6.43 -12.08
CA SER A 274 -15.87 -7.58 -11.18
C SER A 274 -17.26 -7.65 -10.57
N TRP A 275 -17.74 -8.87 -10.34
CA TRP A 275 -18.94 -9.12 -9.56
C TRP A 275 -18.65 -9.37 -8.08
N LEU A 276 -17.37 -9.32 -7.68
CA LEU A 276 -16.89 -9.46 -6.30
C LEU A 276 -17.49 -10.70 -5.61
N GLY A 277 -17.86 -10.58 -4.33
CA GLY A 277 -18.42 -11.69 -3.56
C GLY A 277 -19.76 -12.21 -4.09
N TYR A 278 -20.40 -11.52 -5.04
CA TYR A 278 -21.67 -11.96 -5.60
C TYR A 278 -21.53 -13.20 -6.51
N GLU A 279 -20.36 -13.42 -7.13
CA GLU A 279 -20.06 -14.65 -7.88
C GLU A 279 -20.17 -15.92 -7.03
N ASN A 280 -19.98 -15.81 -5.71
CA ASN A 280 -20.09 -16.94 -4.81
C ASN A 280 -21.53 -17.35 -4.51
N HIS A 281 -22.49 -16.43 -4.68
CA HIS A 281 -23.87 -16.62 -4.24
C HIS A 281 -24.88 -16.65 -5.39
N ALA A 282 -24.52 -16.12 -6.56
CA ALA A 282 -25.40 -16.02 -7.71
C ALA A 282 -25.29 -17.24 -8.64
N ASN A 283 -26.42 -17.68 -9.19
CA ASN A 283 -26.45 -18.66 -10.28
C ASN A 283 -26.56 -18.02 -11.67
N HIS A 284 -26.81 -16.71 -11.71
CA HIS A 284 -27.01 -15.92 -12.91
C HIS A 284 -26.55 -14.47 -12.64
N LEU A 285 -25.85 -13.90 -13.61
CA LEU A 285 -25.36 -12.53 -13.59
C LEU A 285 -25.79 -11.84 -14.89
N PRO A 286 -26.46 -10.68 -14.83
CA PRO A 286 -26.93 -9.99 -16.03
C PRO A 286 -25.76 -9.36 -16.82
N GLU A 287 -25.98 -9.08 -18.10
CA GLU A 287 -25.04 -8.28 -18.89
C GLU A 287 -24.94 -6.86 -18.32
N ILE A 288 -23.73 -6.30 -18.30
CA ILE A 288 -23.50 -4.90 -17.95
C ILE A 288 -23.02 -4.15 -19.19
N ARG A 289 -23.74 -3.08 -19.52
CA ARG A 289 -23.54 -2.32 -20.75
C ARG A 289 -23.45 -0.83 -20.48
N LEU A 290 -22.68 -0.13 -21.30
CA LEU A 290 -22.61 1.32 -21.40
C LEU A 290 -22.76 1.71 -22.88
N GLY A 291 -23.98 2.01 -23.32
CA GLY A 291 -24.27 2.25 -24.75
C GLY A 291 -23.96 1.01 -25.60
N VAL A 292 -23.05 1.14 -26.56
CA VAL A 292 -22.61 0.03 -27.44
C VAL A 292 -21.52 -0.85 -26.83
N THR A 293 -21.04 -0.50 -25.63
CA THR A 293 -19.94 -1.19 -24.96
C THR A 293 -20.48 -2.16 -23.92
N ILE A 294 -20.14 -3.44 -24.02
CA ILE A 294 -20.42 -4.46 -23.01
C ILE A 294 -19.21 -4.56 -22.09
N LEU A 295 -19.40 -4.29 -20.79
CA LEU A 295 -18.36 -4.39 -19.76
C LEU A 295 -18.28 -5.80 -19.18
N SER A 296 -19.42 -6.49 -19.09
CA SER A 296 -19.50 -7.87 -18.65
C SER A 296 -20.65 -8.55 -19.38
N ARG A 297 -20.40 -9.74 -19.93
CA ARG A 297 -21.46 -10.55 -20.53
C ARG A 297 -22.40 -11.09 -19.46
N GLU A 298 -23.61 -11.40 -19.87
CA GLU A 298 -24.50 -12.22 -19.05
C GLU A 298 -23.88 -13.60 -18.81
N LYS A 299 -23.93 -14.08 -17.57
CA LYS A 299 -23.28 -15.33 -17.14
C LYS A 299 -24.24 -16.25 -16.39
N TRP A 300 -24.02 -17.56 -16.49
CA TRP A 300 -24.73 -18.59 -15.74
C TRP A 300 -23.76 -19.56 -15.08
N LYS A 301 -24.02 -19.92 -13.82
CA LYS A 301 -23.16 -20.78 -13.01
C LYS A 301 -23.56 -22.24 -13.09
N LEU A 302 -22.82 -23.09 -13.79
CA LEU A 302 -23.10 -24.52 -13.87
C LEU A 302 -22.38 -25.27 -12.75
N THR A 303 -23.16 -25.97 -11.93
CA THR A 303 -22.67 -26.81 -10.83
C THR A 303 -22.63 -28.26 -11.28
N ASN A 304 -21.54 -28.99 -11.00
CA ASN A 304 -21.45 -30.43 -11.30
C ASN A 304 -22.57 -31.23 -10.56
N ARG A 305 -22.98 -30.74 -9.39
CA ARG A 305 -24.10 -31.30 -8.62
C ARG A 305 -25.41 -31.24 -9.43
N GLY A 306 -25.86 -32.40 -9.91
CA GLY A 306 -27.14 -32.56 -10.61
C GLY A 306 -27.05 -32.72 -12.14
N ILE A 307 -25.85 -32.73 -12.73
CA ILE A 307 -25.64 -32.93 -14.16
C ILE A 307 -24.94 -34.28 -14.40
N GLY A 308 -25.69 -35.38 -14.34
CA GLY A 308 -25.15 -36.73 -14.57
C GLY A 308 -25.10 -37.12 -16.07
N THR A 309 -26.10 -36.68 -16.83
CA THR A 309 -26.26 -37.01 -18.26
C THR A 309 -26.32 -35.75 -19.13
N LEU A 310 -26.19 -35.93 -20.46
CA LEU A 310 -26.38 -34.83 -21.40
C LEU A 310 -27.82 -34.30 -21.40
N ASP A 311 -28.81 -35.15 -21.08
CA ASP A 311 -30.20 -34.72 -21.00
C ASP A 311 -30.48 -33.92 -19.71
N ASP A 312 -29.75 -34.19 -18.62
CA ASP A 312 -29.77 -33.33 -17.43
C ASP A 312 -29.17 -31.95 -17.77
N LEU A 313 -28.04 -31.91 -18.47
CA LEU A 313 -27.42 -30.65 -18.92
C LEU A 313 -28.38 -29.83 -19.78
N LYS A 314 -29.02 -30.45 -20.78
CA LYS A 314 -30.01 -29.77 -21.64
C LYS A 314 -31.19 -29.21 -20.83
N ARG A 315 -31.70 -29.97 -19.85
CA ARG A 315 -32.75 -29.51 -18.94
C ARG A 315 -32.29 -28.28 -18.14
N VAL A 316 -31.11 -28.35 -17.53
CA VAL A 316 -30.56 -27.22 -16.76
C VAL A 316 -30.38 -25.96 -17.62
N LEU A 317 -29.86 -26.11 -18.84
CA LEU A 317 -29.70 -24.98 -19.77
C LEU A 317 -31.06 -24.38 -20.18
N ALA A 318 -32.06 -25.22 -20.45
CA ALA A 318 -33.41 -24.79 -20.80
C ALA A 318 -34.12 -24.10 -19.62
N ASP A 319 -34.06 -24.67 -18.42
CA ASP A 319 -34.69 -24.14 -17.21
C ASP A 319 -34.15 -22.73 -16.88
N ARG A 320 -32.86 -22.53 -17.11
CA ARG A 320 -32.17 -21.24 -16.89
C ARG A 320 -32.25 -20.30 -18.08
N LYS A 321 -32.95 -20.69 -19.15
CA LYS A 321 -33.12 -19.92 -20.39
C LYS A 321 -31.78 -19.50 -21.01
N VAL A 322 -30.78 -20.38 -20.94
CA VAL A 322 -29.46 -20.14 -21.54
C VAL A 322 -29.62 -20.08 -23.08
N PRO A 323 -29.02 -19.08 -23.75
CA PRO A 323 -29.13 -18.95 -25.20
C PRO A 323 -28.43 -20.09 -25.95
N ARG A 324 -28.75 -20.22 -27.25
CA ARG A 324 -28.18 -21.26 -28.10
C ARG A 324 -26.65 -21.25 -28.10
N TYR A 325 -26.05 -20.07 -28.27
CA TYR A 325 -24.61 -19.90 -28.32
C TYR A 325 -24.07 -19.38 -26.99
N ILE A 326 -23.02 -20.01 -26.49
CA ILE A 326 -22.38 -19.68 -25.22
C ILE A 326 -20.87 -19.75 -25.33
N TYR A 327 -20.17 -18.95 -24.54
CA TYR A 327 -18.74 -19.12 -24.30
C TYR A 327 -18.53 -19.97 -23.03
N ALA A 328 -17.64 -20.95 -23.13
CA ALA A 328 -17.19 -21.75 -21.99
C ALA A 328 -15.66 -21.74 -21.90
N GLY A 329 -15.14 -21.65 -20.68
CA GLY A 329 -13.71 -21.52 -20.40
C GLY A 329 -13.43 -20.32 -19.48
N ALA A 330 -12.16 -20.06 -19.22
CA ALA A 330 -11.71 -18.98 -18.35
C ALA A 330 -10.71 -18.08 -19.09
N SER A 331 -10.79 -16.77 -18.83
CA SER A 331 -9.89 -15.77 -19.41
C SER A 331 -9.81 -15.89 -20.94
N ASP A 332 -8.60 -15.87 -21.49
CA ASP A 332 -8.35 -15.91 -22.94
C ASP A 332 -8.67 -17.27 -23.58
N ASN A 333 -8.93 -18.32 -22.78
CA ASN A 333 -9.19 -19.68 -23.25
C ASN A 333 -10.69 -20.01 -23.32
N LYS A 334 -11.48 -19.08 -23.86
CA LYS A 334 -12.93 -19.28 -24.07
C LYS A 334 -13.21 -19.85 -25.46
N ILE A 335 -14.10 -20.82 -25.51
CA ILE A 335 -14.56 -21.46 -26.76
C ILE A 335 -16.04 -21.15 -26.95
N LEU A 336 -16.43 -20.75 -28.16
CA LEU A 336 -17.83 -20.62 -28.55
C LEU A 336 -18.44 -22.00 -28.78
N LEU A 337 -19.50 -22.32 -28.06
CA LEU A 337 -20.24 -23.57 -28.15
C LEU A 337 -21.68 -23.33 -28.61
N ASP A 338 -22.22 -24.31 -29.32
CA ASP A 338 -23.62 -24.36 -29.77
C ASP A 338 -24.33 -25.42 -28.94
N THR A 339 -25.24 -24.99 -28.07
CA THR A 339 -26.01 -25.89 -27.19
C THR A 339 -26.98 -26.79 -27.94
N SER A 340 -27.22 -26.58 -29.23
CA SER A 340 -27.97 -27.50 -30.08
C SER A 340 -27.12 -28.63 -30.68
N ALA A 341 -25.79 -28.46 -30.71
CA ALA A 341 -24.87 -29.43 -31.27
C ALA A 341 -24.45 -30.47 -30.22
N PHE A 342 -24.61 -31.75 -30.55
CA PHE A 342 -24.31 -32.85 -29.63
C PHE A 342 -22.86 -32.86 -29.14
N ASP A 343 -21.90 -32.71 -30.06
CA ASP A 343 -20.47 -32.73 -29.72
C ASP A 343 -20.06 -31.56 -28.83
N HIS A 344 -20.69 -30.39 -29.01
CA HIS A 344 -20.42 -29.20 -28.18
C HIS A 344 -20.96 -29.37 -26.76
N LEU A 345 -22.17 -29.93 -26.60
CA LEU A 345 -22.70 -30.28 -25.28
C LEU A 345 -21.85 -31.36 -24.59
N ARG A 346 -21.33 -32.32 -25.35
CA ARG A 346 -20.40 -33.34 -24.82
C ARG A 346 -19.11 -32.70 -24.32
N LEU A 347 -18.54 -31.74 -25.05
CA LEU A 347 -17.37 -30.99 -24.62
C LEU A 347 -17.66 -30.16 -23.36
N LEU A 348 -18.79 -29.45 -23.31
CA LEU A 348 -19.20 -28.69 -22.12
C LEU A 348 -19.36 -29.60 -20.89
N LYS A 349 -20.02 -30.74 -21.06
CA LYS A 349 -20.16 -31.74 -19.99
C LYS A 349 -18.80 -32.24 -19.50
N HIS A 350 -17.88 -32.54 -20.42
CA HIS A 350 -16.53 -32.95 -20.06
C HIS A 350 -15.79 -31.88 -19.24
N VAL A 351 -15.93 -30.60 -19.61
CA VAL A 351 -15.36 -29.48 -18.86
C VAL A 351 -15.97 -29.39 -17.45
N ILE A 352 -17.29 -29.56 -17.30
CA ILE A 352 -17.99 -29.59 -16.00
C ILE A 352 -17.53 -30.75 -15.12
N GLU A 353 -17.37 -31.94 -15.68
CA GLU A 353 -16.99 -33.13 -14.92
C GLU A 353 -15.55 -33.10 -14.41
N ASN A 354 -14.65 -32.41 -15.11
CA ASN A 354 -13.23 -32.33 -14.79
C ASN A 354 -12.85 -31.03 -14.06
N SER A 355 -13.83 -30.25 -13.60
CA SER A 355 -13.60 -29.09 -12.75
C SER A 355 -13.93 -29.40 -11.31
N ASP A 356 -13.02 -29.02 -10.40
CA ASP A 356 -13.25 -29.09 -8.95
C ASP A 356 -14.16 -27.96 -8.45
N GLU A 357 -14.46 -26.97 -9.31
CA GLU A 357 -15.25 -25.78 -9.00
C GLU A 357 -16.48 -25.65 -9.92
N ASP A 358 -17.39 -24.77 -9.52
CA ASP A 358 -18.52 -24.38 -10.38
C ASP A 358 -18.03 -23.60 -11.61
N ILE A 359 -18.64 -23.87 -12.76
CA ILE A 359 -18.21 -23.29 -14.03
C ILE A 359 -19.12 -22.15 -14.45
N TRP A 360 -18.54 -21.00 -14.77
CA TRP A 360 -19.27 -19.91 -15.41
C TRP A 360 -19.29 -20.07 -16.93
N ILE A 361 -20.48 -20.04 -17.52
CA ILE A 361 -20.68 -19.88 -18.96
C ILE A 361 -21.21 -18.48 -19.26
N GLU A 362 -20.85 -17.93 -20.41
CA GLU A 362 -21.21 -16.57 -20.81
C GLU A 362 -22.06 -16.57 -22.07
N ARG A 363 -22.87 -15.52 -22.26
CA ARG A 363 -23.69 -15.34 -23.47
C ARG A 363 -22.79 -15.23 -24.71
N GLY A 364 -22.94 -16.19 -25.62
CA GLY A 364 -22.28 -16.18 -26.92
C GLY A 364 -23.07 -15.40 -27.97
N VAL A 365 -22.40 -15.11 -29.09
CA VAL A 365 -23.01 -14.54 -30.29
C VAL A 365 -23.15 -15.60 -31.37
N GLU A 366 -23.96 -15.31 -32.39
CA GLU A 366 -24.01 -16.16 -33.56
C GLU A 366 -22.65 -16.16 -34.29
N PRO A 367 -22.24 -17.28 -34.92
CA PRO A 367 -20.97 -17.34 -35.64
C PRO A 367 -20.79 -16.26 -36.72
N GLU A 368 -21.90 -15.81 -37.32
CA GLU A 368 -21.89 -14.76 -38.34
C GLU A 368 -21.59 -13.36 -37.77
N ASP A 369 -21.74 -13.20 -36.45
CA ASP A 369 -21.57 -11.94 -35.73
C ASP A 369 -20.24 -11.86 -34.95
N LEU A 370 -19.41 -12.92 -34.99
CA LEU A 370 -18.14 -13.06 -34.26
C LEU A 370 -17.08 -11.99 -34.60
N GLY A 371 -17.27 -11.21 -35.66
CA GLY A 371 -16.35 -10.16 -36.05
C GLY A 371 -16.80 -9.33 -37.23
N VAL A 372 -16.01 -8.31 -37.53
CA VAL A 372 -16.28 -7.34 -38.62
C VAL A 372 -15.28 -7.46 -39.77
N THR A 373 -14.15 -8.14 -39.56
CA THR A 373 -13.10 -8.30 -40.57
C THR A 373 -13.54 -9.29 -41.65
N LYS A 374 -13.52 -8.86 -42.91
CA LYS A 374 -13.86 -9.71 -44.06
C LYS A 374 -12.66 -10.53 -44.52
N SER A 375 -12.93 -11.73 -45.02
CA SER A 375 -11.92 -12.47 -45.80
C SER A 375 -11.75 -11.83 -47.17
N GLU A 376 -10.50 -11.74 -47.65
CA GLU A 376 -10.20 -11.31 -49.02
C GLU A 376 -10.64 -12.36 -50.06
N SER A 377 -10.69 -13.64 -49.67
CA SER A 377 -11.00 -14.76 -50.54
C SER A 377 -12.49 -15.16 -50.56
N ASP A 378 -13.27 -14.71 -49.57
CA ASP A 378 -14.71 -14.99 -49.48
C ASP A 378 -15.45 -13.80 -48.85
N ASP A 379 -16.24 -13.11 -49.67
CA ASP A 379 -17.03 -11.95 -49.27
C ASP A 379 -18.07 -12.23 -48.17
N LYS A 380 -18.40 -13.50 -47.92
CA LYS A 380 -19.30 -13.93 -46.84
C LYS A 380 -18.56 -14.35 -45.58
N ALA A 381 -17.31 -14.77 -45.69
CA ALA A 381 -16.51 -15.17 -44.53
C ALA A 381 -16.07 -13.95 -43.72
N ARG A 382 -16.15 -14.08 -42.39
CA ARG A 382 -15.70 -13.08 -41.42
C ARG A 382 -14.75 -13.74 -40.43
N PHE A 383 -13.76 -12.98 -39.97
CA PHE A 383 -12.87 -13.40 -38.91
C PHE A 383 -13.31 -12.79 -37.59
N ALA A 384 -13.15 -13.55 -36.51
CA ALA A 384 -13.29 -13.00 -35.17
C ALA A 384 -12.30 -11.84 -34.99
N THR A 385 -12.80 -10.70 -34.51
CA THR A 385 -12.02 -9.46 -34.46
C THR A 385 -11.81 -9.02 -33.02
N GLU A 386 -10.55 -8.94 -32.60
CA GLU A 386 -10.13 -8.27 -31.39
C GLU A 386 -9.30 -7.04 -31.77
N ILE A 387 -9.52 -5.94 -31.06
CA ILE A 387 -8.78 -4.70 -31.23
C ILE A 387 -8.16 -4.28 -29.91
N VAL A 388 -6.93 -3.79 -29.98
CA VAL A 388 -6.24 -3.13 -28.88
C VAL A 388 -6.23 -1.64 -29.17
N ILE A 389 -6.85 -0.85 -28.29
CA ILE A 389 -6.88 0.61 -28.40
C ILE A 389 -6.03 1.20 -27.28
N SER A 390 -4.92 1.85 -27.64
CA SER A 390 -4.12 2.64 -26.70
C SER A 390 -4.75 4.01 -26.50
N VAL A 391 -5.25 4.28 -25.29
CA VAL A 391 -5.87 5.54 -24.90
C VAL A 391 -4.99 6.29 -23.91
N SER A 392 -5.01 7.61 -23.96
CA SER A 392 -4.29 8.47 -23.03
C SER A 392 -5.20 9.58 -22.50
N SER A 393 -4.96 10.00 -21.26
CA SER A 393 -5.73 11.08 -20.64
C SER A 393 -5.22 12.45 -21.15
N THR A 394 -6.14 13.32 -21.54
CA THR A 394 -5.83 14.70 -21.96
C THR A 394 -5.52 15.62 -20.78
N ASP A 395 -6.03 15.30 -19.58
CA ASP A 395 -6.00 16.17 -18.41
C ASP A 395 -5.03 15.66 -17.33
N TRP A 396 -4.14 14.72 -17.69
CA TRP A 396 -3.24 14.04 -16.76
C TRP A 396 -2.19 14.97 -16.12
N ALA A 397 -1.80 16.04 -16.81
CA ALA A 397 -0.62 16.85 -16.49
C ALA A 397 -0.68 17.60 -15.13
N GLU A 398 -1.85 17.72 -14.50
CA GLU A 398 -2.05 18.49 -13.26
C GLU A 398 -2.14 17.63 -11.98
N THR A 399 -2.37 16.32 -12.07
CA THR A 399 -2.91 15.56 -10.92
C THR A 399 -1.96 14.55 -10.26
N ALA A 400 -0.82 14.17 -10.85
CA ALA A 400 -0.12 12.94 -10.46
C ALA A 400 1.40 13.05 -10.22
N THR A 401 1.90 14.15 -9.64
CA THR A 401 3.28 14.18 -9.14
C THR A 401 3.36 14.41 -7.66
N LEU A 402 4.11 13.54 -6.98
CA LEU A 402 4.83 13.93 -5.78
C LEU A 402 5.69 15.14 -6.12
N PRO A 403 5.43 16.33 -5.55
CA PRO A 403 6.33 17.47 -5.65
C PRO A 403 7.72 17.07 -5.15
N VAL A 404 8.77 17.70 -5.68
CA VAL A 404 10.15 17.44 -5.23
C VAL A 404 10.30 17.61 -3.71
N ALA A 405 9.53 18.53 -3.13
CA ALA A 405 9.48 18.76 -1.67
C ALA A 405 8.93 17.57 -0.87
N GLN A 406 8.25 16.61 -1.49
CA GLN A 406 7.73 15.39 -0.87
C GLN A 406 8.66 14.18 -1.05
N ILE A 407 9.80 14.33 -1.76
CA ILE A 407 10.80 13.26 -1.89
C ILE A 407 11.62 13.21 -0.59
N PRO A 408 11.61 12.09 0.15
CA PRO A 408 12.35 11.97 1.38
C PRO A 408 13.87 12.01 1.14
N PRO A 409 14.64 12.50 2.12
CA PRO A 409 16.10 12.46 2.05
C PRO A 409 16.64 11.02 2.06
N VAL A 410 17.82 10.82 1.48
CA VAL A 410 18.52 9.52 1.54
C VAL A 410 18.87 9.21 2.99
N GLY A 411 18.49 8.02 3.44
CA GLY A 411 18.84 7.51 4.76
C GLY A 411 20.33 7.20 4.91
N LEU A 412 20.82 7.23 6.15
CA LEU A 412 22.17 6.80 6.47
C LEU A 412 22.24 5.28 6.46
N ASN A 413 22.97 4.72 5.49
CA ASN A 413 23.20 3.28 5.44
C ASN A 413 24.06 2.82 6.62
N LEU A 414 23.52 1.87 7.39
CA LEU A 414 24.27 1.14 8.40
C LEU A 414 25.16 0.12 7.69
N ASP A 415 26.46 0.23 7.89
CA ASP A 415 27.39 -0.81 7.47
C ASP A 415 27.36 -1.94 8.50
N LEU A 416 26.51 -2.94 8.26
CA LEU A 416 26.35 -4.09 9.15
C LEU A 416 27.58 -4.99 9.21
N SER A 417 28.52 -4.86 8.26
CA SER A 417 29.80 -5.55 8.31
C SER A 417 30.78 -4.94 9.33
N LYS A 418 30.51 -3.71 9.77
CA LYS A 418 31.32 -3.02 10.79
C LYS A 418 30.83 -3.33 12.19
N ARG A 419 31.79 -3.53 13.10
CA ARG A 419 31.55 -3.65 14.55
C ARG A 419 30.82 -2.45 15.16
N SER A 420 30.76 -1.31 14.46
CA SER A 420 30.09 -0.08 14.91
C SER A 420 28.62 -0.25 15.29
N VAL A 421 27.93 -1.28 14.80
CA VAL A 421 26.56 -1.61 15.23
C VAL A 421 26.55 -2.08 16.70
N LEU A 422 27.55 -2.86 17.11
CA LEU A 422 27.78 -3.29 18.49
C LEU A 422 28.41 -2.20 19.36
N GLU A 423 28.90 -1.11 18.75
CA GLU A 423 29.47 0.03 19.47
C GLU A 423 28.40 1.05 19.92
N SER A 424 27.14 0.89 19.52
CA SER A 424 26.05 1.63 20.17
C SER A 424 26.02 1.26 21.63
N SER A 425 26.01 2.28 22.48
CA SER A 425 26.02 2.08 23.92
C SER A 425 24.80 1.29 24.41
N THR A 426 23.71 1.26 23.63
CA THR A 426 22.45 0.56 23.92
C THR A 426 22.06 -0.50 22.88
N ALA A 427 23.04 -1.14 22.25
CA ALA A 427 22.83 -2.14 21.20
C ALA A 427 21.94 -3.33 21.63
N PHE A 428 21.92 -3.67 22.92
CA PHE A 428 21.14 -4.78 23.45
C PHE A 428 19.80 -4.32 24.03
N THR A 429 18.73 -5.04 23.66
CA THR A 429 17.36 -4.77 24.10
C THR A 429 16.75 -6.00 24.75
N PHE A 430 16.24 -5.84 25.97
CA PHE A 430 15.33 -6.77 26.60
C PHE A 430 13.91 -6.45 26.14
N VAL A 431 13.25 -7.41 25.48
CA VAL A 431 11.82 -7.31 25.12
C VAL A 431 11.03 -8.06 26.17
N VAL A 432 10.37 -7.32 27.05
CA VAL A 432 9.62 -7.86 28.19
C VAL A 432 8.14 -7.91 27.83
N LEU A 433 7.62 -9.11 27.57
CA LEU A 433 6.22 -9.34 27.20
C LEU A 433 5.32 -9.28 28.44
N CYS A 434 4.53 -8.20 28.56
CA CYS A 434 3.71 -7.95 29.75
C CYS A 434 2.41 -7.21 29.39
N ASN A 435 1.34 -7.46 30.15
CA ASN A 435 0.06 -6.78 29.93
C ASN A 435 0.17 -5.28 30.22
N ASP A 436 -0.62 -4.45 29.54
CA ASP A 436 -0.64 -2.99 29.73
C ASP A 436 -0.78 -2.58 31.20
N SER A 437 -1.65 -3.27 31.95
CA SER A 437 -1.89 -3.00 33.38
C SER A 437 -0.70 -3.27 34.30
N ASN A 438 0.32 -3.99 33.82
CA ASN A 438 1.51 -4.34 34.58
C ASN A 438 2.74 -3.53 34.18
N GLN A 439 2.69 -2.72 33.12
CA GLN A 439 3.88 -2.07 32.56
C GLN A 439 4.58 -1.17 33.58
N GLU A 440 3.87 -0.36 34.36
CA GLU A 440 4.46 0.51 35.38
C GLU A 440 5.17 -0.29 36.48
N ARG A 441 4.61 -1.44 36.87
CA ARG A 441 5.22 -2.33 37.88
C ARG A 441 6.46 -3.03 37.33
N VAL A 442 6.40 -3.48 36.08
CA VAL A 442 7.57 -4.05 35.38
C VAL A 442 8.67 -3.01 35.29
N LEU A 443 8.34 -1.76 34.90
CA LEU A 443 9.31 -0.67 34.81
C LEU A 443 9.95 -0.36 36.16
N ALA A 444 9.17 -0.26 37.24
CA ALA A 444 9.70 -0.04 38.59
C ALA A 444 10.69 -1.16 38.98
N THR A 445 10.27 -2.43 38.88
CA THR A 445 11.13 -3.58 39.21
C THR A 445 12.37 -3.66 38.32
N ALA A 446 12.22 -3.43 37.02
CA ALA A 446 13.34 -3.49 36.08
C ALA A 446 14.37 -2.39 36.34
N PHE A 447 13.92 -1.16 36.61
CA PHE A 447 14.81 -0.04 36.89
C PHE A 447 15.46 -0.13 38.28
N ASP A 448 14.80 -0.72 39.28
CA ASP A 448 15.42 -1.03 40.57
C ASP A 448 16.63 -1.99 40.38
N VAL A 449 16.46 -3.04 39.57
CA VAL A 449 17.54 -3.99 39.25
C VAL A 449 18.68 -3.33 38.47
N LEU A 450 18.35 -2.40 37.56
CA LEU A 450 19.34 -1.64 36.80
C LEU A 450 20.14 -0.69 37.70
N ASP A 451 19.46 0.04 38.58
CA ASP A 451 20.07 0.94 39.57
C ASP A 451 21.01 0.17 40.51
N ASP A 452 20.59 -1.00 41.01
CA ASP A 452 21.43 -1.89 41.84
C ASP A 452 22.70 -2.37 41.12
N ALA A 453 22.62 -2.55 39.80
CA ALA A 453 23.75 -2.93 38.96
C ALA A 453 24.60 -1.74 38.49
N GLY A 454 24.19 -0.50 38.77
CA GLY A 454 24.84 0.72 38.27
C GLY A 454 24.76 0.85 36.74
N LEU A 455 23.71 0.29 36.13
CA LEU A 455 23.48 0.31 34.70
C LEU A 455 22.41 1.33 34.36
N GLU A 456 22.62 2.09 33.30
CA GLU A 456 21.61 3.00 32.79
C GLU A 456 20.78 2.33 31.71
N ALA A 457 19.50 2.70 31.59
CA ALA A 457 18.67 2.21 30.51
C ALA A 457 17.61 3.22 30.12
N TYR A 458 17.06 3.02 28.94
CA TYR A 458 15.81 3.65 28.55
C TYR A 458 14.81 2.62 28.03
N PHE A 459 13.52 2.93 28.16
CA PHE A 459 12.47 2.03 27.69
C PHE A 459 11.64 2.65 26.57
N VAL A 460 10.92 1.78 25.86
CA VAL A 460 9.91 2.11 24.85
C VAL A 460 8.74 1.15 25.04
N ARG A 461 7.51 1.65 24.97
CA ARG A 461 6.29 0.83 24.98
C ARG A 461 5.98 0.38 23.55
N TYR A 462 5.75 -0.91 23.35
CA TYR A 462 5.55 -1.50 22.03
C TYR A 462 4.47 -2.59 22.05
N SER A 463 4.12 -3.12 20.88
CA SER A 463 3.24 -4.27 20.71
C SER A 463 3.91 -5.28 19.78
N GLU A 464 4.27 -6.45 20.31
CA GLU A 464 4.83 -7.55 19.51
C GLU A 464 3.69 -8.49 19.10
N GLU A 465 3.36 -8.52 17.81
CA GLU A 465 2.29 -9.38 17.27
C GLU A 465 0.93 -9.17 17.97
N GLY A 466 0.64 -7.94 18.39
CA GLY A 466 -0.59 -7.59 19.11
C GLY A 466 -0.52 -7.83 20.63
N ARG A 467 0.61 -8.30 21.16
CA ARG A 467 0.84 -8.45 22.60
C ARG A 467 1.62 -7.24 23.13
N PRO A 468 1.14 -6.53 24.16
CA PRO A 468 1.88 -5.42 24.73
C PRO A 468 3.24 -5.85 25.29
N SER A 469 4.24 -4.99 25.10
CA SER A 469 5.61 -5.25 25.49
C SER A 469 6.36 -3.98 25.89
N LEU A 470 7.40 -4.16 26.70
CA LEU A 470 8.37 -3.12 27.02
C LEU A 470 9.72 -3.48 26.42
N ARG A 471 10.30 -2.58 25.61
CA ARG A 471 11.66 -2.71 25.10
C ARG A 471 12.59 -1.90 26.00
N ILE A 472 13.33 -2.57 26.87
CA ILE A 472 14.28 -1.96 27.80
C ILE A 472 15.69 -2.09 27.23
N ARG A 473 16.35 -0.97 27.03
CA ARG A 473 17.63 -0.88 26.32
C ARG A 473 18.70 -0.43 27.29
N VAL A 474 19.61 -1.34 27.59
CA VAL A 474 20.61 -1.17 28.64
C VAL A 474 21.88 -0.60 28.05
N ARG A 475 22.41 0.43 28.72
CA ARG A 475 23.63 1.12 28.35
C ARG A 475 24.84 0.51 29.05
N GLY A 476 25.82 0.05 28.27
CA GLY A 476 27.08 -0.49 28.78
C GLY A 476 27.16 -2.01 28.78
N SER A 477 28.17 -2.54 29.47
CA SER A 477 28.44 -3.98 29.56
C SER A 477 27.82 -4.58 30.81
N PHE A 478 27.13 -5.70 30.66
CA PHE A 478 26.56 -6.50 31.74
C PHE A 478 26.90 -7.98 31.52
N ASP A 479 26.81 -8.78 32.58
CA ASP A 479 27.16 -10.20 32.58
C ASP A 479 25.91 -11.11 32.65
N ASP A 480 26.14 -12.43 32.55
CA ASP A 480 25.10 -13.44 32.67
C ASP A 480 24.38 -13.40 34.03
N THR A 481 25.08 -12.93 35.08
CA THR A 481 24.52 -12.77 36.42
C THR A 481 23.41 -11.73 36.41
N PHE A 482 23.68 -10.55 35.84
CA PHE A 482 22.69 -9.49 35.66
C PHE A 482 21.48 -9.98 34.86
N ILE A 483 21.70 -10.67 33.73
CA ILE A 483 20.61 -11.19 32.87
C ILE A 483 19.69 -12.11 33.69
N ARG A 484 20.25 -13.02 34.49
CA ARG A 484 19.47 -13.92 35.34
C ARG A 484 18.67 -13.17 36.40
N VAL A 485 19.31 -12.24 37.11
CA VAL A 485 18.65 -11.43 38.15
C VAL A 485 17.51 -10.60 37.55
N PHE A 486 17.74 -9.99 36.39
CA PHE A 486 16.73 -9.23 35.67
C PHE A 486 15.52 -10.10 35.30
N CYS A 487 15.76 -11.23 34.62
CA CYS A 487 14.70 -12.16 34.22
C CYS A 487 13.94 -12.71 35.43
N ASP A 488 14.65 -13.16 36.48
CA ASP A 488 14.03 -13.68 37.69
C ASP A 488 13.17 -12.62 38.38
N SER A 489 13.62 -11.36 38.43
CA SER A 489 12.87 -10.28 39.09
C SER A 489 11.54 -9.98 38.40
N VAL A 490 11.48 -10.03 37.07
CA VAL A 490 10.23 -9.74 36.32
C VAL A 490 9.35 -10.99 36.12
N LEU A 491 9.94 -12.18 35.99
CA LEU A 491 9.21 -13.43 35.74
C LEU A 491 8.72 -14.12 37.02
N SER A 492 9.53 -14.17 38.09
CA SER A 492 9.15 -14.85 39.34
C SER A 492 7.96 -14.17 40.03
N LEU A 493 7.86 -12.84 39.90
CA LEU A 493 6.75 -12.02 40.36
C LEU A 493 5.53 -12.07 39.42
N ARG A 494 5.61 -12.83 38.31
CA ARG A 494 4.59 -12.92 37.24
C ARG A 494 4.17 -11.56 36.69
N LEU A 495 5.10 -10.61 36.65
CA LEU A 495 4.86 -9.28 36.07
C LEU A 495 4.93 -9.36 34.54
N ALA A 496 5.82 -10.19 34.02
CA ALA A 496 5.96 -10.52 32.61
C ALA A 496 5.65 -12.00 32.36
N THR A 497 5.28 -12.30 31.12
CA THR A 497 5.06 -13.66 30.61
C THR A 497 6.31 -14.27 30.02
N ASP A 498 7.15 -13.43 29.40
CA ASP A 498 8.39 -13.84 28.76
C ASP A 498 9.35 -12.65 28.63
N VAL A 499 10.63 -12.93 28.41
CA VAL A 499 11.68 -11.93 28.16
C VAL A 499 12.57 -12.43 27.02
N GLU A 500 12.64 -11.66 25.95
CA GLU A 500 13.55 -11.91 24.83
C GLU A 500 14.76 -10.97 24.87
N PHE A 501 15.89 -11.42 24.35
CA PHE A 501 17.11 -10.64 24.28
C PHE A 501 17.54 -10.43 22.82
N ASN A 502 17.38 -9.20 22.34
CA ASN A 502 17.48 -8.86 20.92
C ASN A 502 18.55 -7.79 20.66
N LEU A 503 19.22 -7.90 19.50
CA LEU A 503 20.07 -6.83 18.98
C LEU A 503 19.21 -5.75 18.32
N ARG A 504 19.45 -4.48 18.65
CA ARG A 504 18.81 -3.32 18.03
C ARG A 504 19.77 -2.64 17.06
N LEU A 505 19.23 -2.30 15.89
CA LEU A 505 19.89 -1.36 14.98
C LEU A 505 19.48 0.09 15.32
N PRO A 506 20.44 1.03 15.43
CA PRO A 506 20.14 2.42 15.75
C PRO A 506 19.51 3.16 14.55
N GLU A 507 18.52 4.00 14.83
CA GLU A 507 17.75 4.76 13.83
C GLU A 507 18.46 6.08 13.46
N TYR A 508 19.73 6.03 13.04
CA TYR A 508 20.56 7.23 12.87
C TYR A 508 19.93 8.29 11.95
N SER A 509 19.33 7.88 10.83
CA SER A 509 18.66 8.80 9.90
C SER A 509 17.60 9.64 10.61
N ARG A 510 16.73 9.00 11.40
CA ARG A 510 15.62 9.64 12.13
C ARG A 510 16.07 10.67 13.15
N TYR A 511 17.27 10.48 13.70
CA TYR A 511 17.76 11.23 14.84
C TYR A 511 19.00 12.10 14.52
N GLY A 512 19.22 12.40 13.25
CA GLY A 512 20.24 13.36 12.82
C GLY A 512 21.67 12.83 12.75
N GLY A 513 21.85 11.51 12.71
CA GLY A 513 23.13 10.84 12.58
C GLY A 513 23.73 10.31 13.89
N PRO A 514 24.85 9.55 13.82
CA PRO A 514 25.43 8.86 14.96
C PRO A 514 25.88 9.79 16.09
N GLU A 515 26.41 10.97 15.76
CA GLU A 515 26.85 11.94 16.79
C GLU A 515 25.67 12.51 17.57
N CYS A 516 24.61 12.95 16.88
CA CYS A 516 23.44 13.50 17.56
C CYS A 516 22.64 12.41 18.30
N PHE A 517 22.64 11.17 17.79
CA PHE A 517 22.03 10.02 18.43
C PHE A 517 22.63 9.73 19.82
N LYS A 518 23.94 9.89 20.04
CA LYS A 518 24.59 9.68 21.36
C LYS A 518 24.02 10.60 22.46
N TYR A 519 23.76 11.87 22.11
CA TYR A 519 23.14 12.81 23.05
C TYR A 519 21.69 12.39 23.35
N LEU A 520 20.95 11.93 22.34
CA LEU A 520 19.58 11.47 22.53
C LEU A 520 19.48 10.18 23.33
N GLU A 521 20.39 9.21 23.14
CA GLU A 521 20.49 8.03 24.00
C GLU A 521 20.69 8.42 25.46
N SER A 522 21.59 9.37 25.71
CA SER A 522 21.84 9.88 27.06
C SER A 522 20.60 10.57 27.65
N PHE A 523 19.93 11.41 26.86
CA PHE A 523 18.67 12.05 27.26
C PHE A 523 17.59 11.01 27.60
N TRP A 524 17.44 9.96 26.77
CA TRP A 524 16.42 8.93 27.00
C TRP A 524 16.69 8.09 28.24
N CYS A 525 17.95 7.82 28.59
CA CYS A 525 18.30 7.13 29.83
C CYS A 525 17.91 7.97 31.06
N LEU A 526 18.28 9.26 31.05
CA LEU A 526 17.93 10.21 32.10
C LEU A 526 16.41 10.33 32.22
N GLU A 527 15.72 10.59 31.11
CA GLU A 527 14.27 10.71 31.05
C GLU A 527 13.58 9.47 31.59
N SER A 528 13.95 8.28 31.12
CA SER A 528 13.30 7.04 31.53
C SER A 528 13.39 6.82 33.04
N THR A 529 14.55 7.08 33.62
CA THR A 529 14.78 6.99 35.06
C THR A 529 13.85 7.94 35.84
N GLN A 530 13.71 9.18 35.37
CA GLN A 530 12.82 10.15 36.04
C GLN A 530 11.35 9.83 35.85
N LEU A 531 10.96 9.32 34.68
CA LEU A 531 9.57 8.91 34.41
C LEU A 531 9.16 7.71 35.27
N VAL A 532 10.05 6.73 35.49
CA VAL A 532 9.76 5.60 36.40
C VAL A 532 9.55 6.08 37.84
N LYS A 533 10.39 7.01 38.32
CA LYS A 533 10.19 7.66 39.63
C LYS A 533 8.86 8.41 39.69
N MET A 534 8.49 9.10 38.61
CA MET A 534 7.20 9.77 38.48
C MET A 534 6.04 8.79 38.61
N PHE A 535 6.04 7.69 37.85
CA PHE A 535 4.95 6.70 37.89
C PHE A 535 4.78 6.08 39.27
N THR A 536 5.89 5.82 39.96
CA THR A 536 5.86 5.27 41.33
C THR A 536 5.18 6.22 42.30
N ARG A 537 5.49 7.54 42.21
CA ARG A 537 4.86 8.58 43.04
C ARG A 537 3.38 8.78 42.72
N LEU A 538 3.04 8.78 41.43
CA LEU A 538 1.68 8.98 40.93
C LEU A 538 0.79 7.74 41.07
N SER A 539 1.29 6.62 41.59
CA SER A 539 0.54 5.36 41.69
C SER A 539 -0.76 5.44 42.50
N SER A 540 -0.87 6.44 43.39
CA SER A 540 -2.04 6.69 44.24
C SER A 540 -2.88 7.90 43.78
N ASP A 541 -2.50 8.56 42.69
CA ASP A 541 -3.16 9.76 42.19
C ASP A 541 -4.37 9.43 41.30
N THR A 542 -5.26 10.41 41.14
CA THR A 542 -6.40 10.30 40.21
C THR A 542 -5.94 10.32 38.75
N PRO A 543 -6.66 9.69 37.81
CA PRO A 543 -6.34 9.71 36.38
C PRO A 543 -6.15 11.14 35.82
N GLU A 544 -6.92 12.11 36.30
CA GLU A 544 -6.80 13.51 35.91
C GLU A 544 -5.48 14.15 36.35
N GLN A 545 -5.02 13.84 37.57
CA GLN A 545 -3.72 14.30 38.08
C GLN A 545 -2.57 13.69 37.28
N VAL A 546 -2.65 12.39 36.99
CA VAL A 546 -1.68 11.68 36.15
C VAL A 546 -1.61 12.31 34.76
N GLN A 547 -2.75 12.53 34.12
CA GLN A 547 -2.80 13.13 32.79
C GLN A 547 -2.26 14.56 32.77
N LYS A 548 -2.53 15.34 33.82
CA LYS A 548 -1.97 16.69 33.99
C LYS A 548 -0.45 16.64 34.12
N ALA A 549 0.10 15.73 34.92
CA ALA A 549 1.56 15.58 35.07
C ALA A 549 2.24 15.21 33.74
N LYS A 550 1.69 14.24 33.00
CA LYS A 550 2.17 13.85 31.66
C LYS A 550 2.14 15.02 30.68
N SER A 551 1.04 15.78 30.67
CA SER A 551 0.87 16.93 29.77
C SER A 551 1.78 18.11 30.13
N ASN A 552 1.99 18.38 31.42
CA ASN A 552 2.97 19.36 31.92
C ASN A 552 4.38 19.03 31.43
N TYR A 553 4.79 17.76 31.59
CA TYR A 553 6.09 17.29 31.10
C TYR A 553 6.25 17.52 29.59
N MET A 554 5.28 17.10 28.80
CA MET A 554 5.29 17.28 27.34
C MET A 554 5.36 18.76 26.93
N CYS A 555 4.62 19.63 27.63
CA CYS A 555 4.68 21.07 27.40
C CYS A 555 6.09 21.62 27.61
N PHE A 556 6.70 21.27 28.74
CA PHE A 556 8.05 21.72 29.08
C PHE A 556 9.10 21.21 28.06
N LEU A 557 9.03 19.93 27.69
CA LEU A 557 9.93 19.35 26.67
C LEU A 557 9.83 20.10 25.34
N ILE A 558 8.62 20.44 24.89
CA ILE A 558 8.41 21.16 23.63
C ILE A 558 8.96 22.57 23.68
N GLN A 559 8.86 23.25 24.82
CA GLN A 559 9.51 24.54 25.04
C GLN A 559 11.03 24.41 24.93
N GLN A 560 11.64 23.39 25.56
CA GLN A 560 13.09 23.13 25.49
C GLN A 560 13.56 22.79 24.07
N LEU A 561 12.76 22.05 23.31
CA LEU A 561 13.05 21.72 21.91
C LEU A 561 12.90 22.95 20.99
N GLY A 562 12.29 24.04 21.45
CA GLY A 562 12.17 25.29 20.69
C GLY A 562 11.34 25.13 19.41
N PHE A 563 10.19 24.46 19.50
CA PHE A 563 9.26 24.36 18.38
C PHE A 563 8.71 25.73 17.98
N THR A 564 8.64 25.99 16.68
CA THR A 564 8.01 27.22 16.19
C THR A 564 6.49 27.04 16.18
N ARG A 565 5.75 28.14 16.39
CA ARG A 565 4.29 28.14 16.32
C ARG A 565 3.75 27.58 15.00
N HIS A 566 4.41 27.91 13.89
CA HIS A 566 4.04 27.41 12.57
C HIS A 566 4.11 25.88 12.51
N TYR A 567 5.16 25.29 13.07
CA TYR A 567 5.31 23.83 13.11
C TYR A 567 4.28 23.18 14.04
N VAL A 568 4.01 23.76 15.21
CA VAL A 568 2.93 23.28 16.11
C VAL A 568 1.58 23.27 15.40
N SER A 569 1.27 24.30 14.59
CA SER A 569 0.03 24.33 13.80
C SER A 569 0.01 23.21 12.77
N ALA A 570 1.11 23.01 12.03
CA ALA A 570 1.21 21.96 11.02
C ALA A 570 1.04 20.55 11.60
N VAL A 571 1.68 20.25 12.75
CA VAL A 571 1.55 18.96 13.44
C VAL A 571 0.12 18.74 13.95
N ALA A 572 -0.49 19.76 14.57
CA ALA A 572 -1.86 19.66 15.06
C ALA A 572 -2.88 19.48 13.92
N GLU A 573 -2.65 20.09 12.76
CA GLU A 573 -3.46 19.91 11.55
C GLU A 573 -3.28 18.53 10.94
N SER A 574 -2.04 18.02 10.88
CA SER A 574 -1.74 16.65 10.44
C SER A 574 -2.49 15.61 11.27
N TYR A 575 -2.44 15.70 12.59
CA TYR A 575 -3.21 14.82 13.47
C TYR A 575 -4.74 14.99 13.32
N GLU A 576 -5.24 16.19 13.06
CA GLU A 576 -6.67 16.41 12.80
C GLU A 576 -7.15 15.85 11.45
N HIS A 577 -6.24 15.64 10.51
CA HIS A 577 -6.50 14.96 9.26
C HIS A 577 -6.47 13.44 9.46
N GLU A 578 -5.51 12.93 10.23
CA GLU A 578 -5.45 11.51 10.60
C GLU A 578 -6.72 11.05 11.35
N PHE A 579 -7.18 11.85 12.30
CA PHE A 579 -8.36 11.56 13.13
C PHE A 579 -9.60 12.34 12.70
N GLU A 580 -9.87 12.44 11.40
CA GLU A 580 -10.99 13.24 10.87
C GLU A 580 -12.34 12.84 11.49
N ALA A 581 -12.59 11.54 11.64
CA ALA A 581 -13.82 11.00 12.25
C ALA A 581 -13.97 11.37 13.74
N ASP A 582 -12.86 11.52 14.45
CA ASP A 582 -12.80 11.79 15.90
C ASP A 582 -12.55 13.27 16.24
N ARG A 583 -12.48 14.14 15.23
CA ARG A 583 -12.11 15.56 15.38
C ARG A 583 -12.89 16.30 16.47
N HIS A 584 -14.19 16.03 16.60
CA HIS A 584 -15.01 16.69 17.63
C HIS A 584 -14.63 16.24 19.05
N SER A 585 -14.36 14.94 19.23
CA SER A 585 -13.92 14.38 20.51
C SER A 585 -12.55 14.93 20.91
N ILE A 586 -11.60 14.97 19.97
CA ILE A 586 -10.25 15.49 20.20
C ILE A 586 -10.31 16.96 20.62
N ARG A 587 -11.07 17.80 19.88
CA ARG A 587 -11.23 19.23 20.22
C ARG A 587 -11.85 19.44 21.60
N LYS A 588 -12.81 18.59 22.00
CA LYS A 588 -13.43 18.67 23.33
C LYS A 588 -12.42 18.33 24.43
N ALA A 589 -11.67 17.24 24.29
CA ALA A 589 -10.64 16.84 25.24
C ALA A 589 -9.51 17.88 25.34
N ALA A 590 -9.08 18.44 24.21
CA ALA A 590 -8.05 19.48 24.16
C ALA A 590 -8.43 20.74 24.94
N ARG A 591 -9.72 21.09 25.04
CA ARG A 591 -10.18 22.22 25.87
C ARG A 591 -10.03 21.95 27.37
N ALA A 592 -10.21 20.71 27.80
CA ALA A 592 -10.06 20.31 29.19
C ALA A 592 -8.60 20.40 29.67
N LEU A 593 -7.64 20.17 28.78
CA LEU A 593 -6.21 20.31 29.07
C LEU A 593 -5.72 21.76 29.07
N ARG A 594 -6.54 22.76 28.78
CA ARG A 594 -6.07 24.14 28.64
C ARG A 594 -5.44 24.72 29.91
N SER A 595 -5.93 24.31 31.08
CA SER A 595 -5.42 24.77 32.40
C SER A 595 -4.04 24.20 32.77
N VAL A 596 -3.54 23.23 32.00
CA VAL A 596 -2.21 22.61 32.17
C VAL A 596 -1.12 23.58 31.72
N PHE A 597 -1.38 24.37 30.67
CA PHE A 597 -0.39 25.26 30.04
C PHE A 597 -0.22 26.62 30.76
N SER A 598 -0.66 26.75 32.01
CA SER A 598 -0.62 28.01 32.77
C SER A 598 0.42 28.05 33.88
N SER A 599 1.18 26.98 34.09
CA SER A 599 2.30 26.96 35.03
C SER A 599 3.63 26.93 34.27
N ASP A 600 4.50 27.92 34.50
CA ASP A 600 5.86 27.97 33.97
C ASP A 600 6.87 27.18 34.83
N ASP A 601 6.40 26.51 35.88
CA ASP A 601 7.27 25.74 36.77
C ASP A 601 7.85 24.52 36.04
N MET A 602 9.17 24.35 36.14
CA MET A 602 9.86 23.16 35.67
C MET A 602 9.22 21.92 36.35
N PRO A 603 8.79 20.90 35.57
CA PRO A 603 8.30 19.67 36.17
C PRO A 603 9.37 19.08 37.10
N GLU A 604 8.98 18.64 38.29
CA GLU A 604 9.91 18.10 39.31
C GLU A 604 10.81 16.97 38.78
N VAL A 605 10.34 16.28 37.74
CA VAL A 605 11.01 15.13 37.11
C VAL A 605 11.90 15.51 35.93
N PHE A 606 11.92 16.77 35.52
CA PHE A 606 12.80 17.28 34.47
C PHE A 606 14.06 17.84 35.14
N THR A 607 15.25 17.32 34.83
CA THR A 607 16.49 17.71 35.52
C THR A 607 17.33 18.70 34.71
N ASP A 608 18.20 19.45 35.38
CA ASP A 608 19.18 20.34 34.74
C ASP A 608 20.10 19.56 33.78
N GLU A 609 20.46 18.32 34.12
CA GLU A 609 21.27 17.45 33.27
C GLU A 609 20.54 17.11 31.96
N MET A 610 19.23 16.84 32.00
CA MET A 610 18.43 16.62 30.80
C MET A 610 18.41 17.87 29.90
N GLN A 611 18.30 19.06 30.49
CA GLN A 611 18.38 20.33 29.74
C GLN A 611 19.75 20.51 29.10
N GLU A 612 20.84 20.22 29.81
CA GLU A 612 22.20 20.33 29.29
C GLU A 612 22.40 19.38 28.09
N VAL A 613 21.92 18.15 28.19
CA VAL A 613 22.00 17.18 27.08
C VAL A 613 21.18 17.64 25.87
N LEU A 614 19.97 18.17 26.08
CA LEU A 614 19.15 18.72 24.98
C LEU A 614 19.78 19.99 24.36
N ALA A 615 20.46 20.81 25.15
CA ALA A 615 21.19 21.98 24.65
C ALA A 615 22.39 21.53 23.78
N ARG A 616 23.15 20.52 24.23
CA ARG A 616 24.23 19.91 23.44
C ARG A 616 23.70 19.28 22.15
N PHE A 617 22.58 18.56 22.21
CA PHE A 617 21.89 18.05 21.03
C PHE A 617 21.48 19.18 20.08
N SER A 618 20.92 20.28 20.58
CA SER A 618 20.51 21.43 19.76
C SER A 618 21.69 22.12 19.06
N SER A 619 22.89 22.01 19.63
CA SER A 619 24.14 22.46 19.01
C SER A 619 24.80 21.43 18.10
N CYS A 620 24.30 20.19 18.07
CA CYS A 620 24.84 19.11 17.26
C CYS A 620 24.53 19.35 15.78
N GLN A 621 25.54 19.21 14.93
CA GLN A 621 25.35 19.29 13.49
C GLN A 621 24.71 18.00 12.97
N LEU A 622 23.45 18.10 12.53
CA LEU A 622 22.73 16.98 11.94
C LEU A 622 23.48 16.49 10.70
N GLN A 623 23.77 15.19 10.67
CA GLN A 623 24.20 14.51 9.45
C GLN A 623 22.95 14.15 8.65
N SER A 624 23.05 14.27 7.32
CA SER A 624 21.96 14.11 6.34
C SER A 624 21.07 15.34 6.14
N ASN A 625 20.21 15.26 5.13
CA ASN A 625 19.14 16.23 4.84
C ASN A 625 17.95 16.12 5.83
N ALA A 626 18.17 15.53 7.03
CA ALA A 626 17.14 15.43 8.06
C ALA A 626 16.71 16.83 8.55
N SER A 627 15.40 17.07 8.55
CA SER A 627 14.82 18.30 9.09
C SER A 627 14.99 18.35 10.60
N ALA A 628 15.57 19.43 11.12
CA ALA A 628 15.70 19.64 12.56
C ALA A 628 14.34 19.58 13.28
N GLN A 629 13.26 19.99 12.63
CA GLN A 629 11.92 19.92 13.22
C GLN A 629 11.40 18.48 13.29
N ASP A 630 11.69 17.64 12.30
CA ASP A 630 11.23 16.23 12.26
C ASP A 630 11.97 15.39 13.30
N VAL A 631 13.26 15.70 13.53
CA VAL A 631 14.02 15.11 14.65
C VAL A 631 13.41 15.52 15.98
N LYS A 632 13.10 16.81 16.18
CA LYS A 632 12.43 17.30 17.39
C LYS A 632 11.06 16.64 17.60
N GLN A 633 10.27 16.47 16.54
CA GLN A 633 8.98 15.77 16.60
C GLN A 633 9.15 14.31 17.01
N SER A 634 10.18 13.63 16.48
CA SER A 634 10.51 12.26 16.89
C SER A 634 10.89 12.17 18.37
N ILE A 635 11.63 13.15 18.91
CA ILE A 635 11.95 13.22 20.35
C ILE A 635 10.68 13.38 21.18
N ALA A 636 9.79 14.31 20.79
CA ALA A 636 8.52 14.52 21.48
C ALA A 636 7.64 13.27 21.45
N HIS A 637 7.53 12.61 20.29
CA HIS A 637 6.77 11.35 20.14
C HIS A 637 7.33 10.23 21.02
N MET A 638 8.65 10.04 21.07
CA MET A 638 9.26 9.03 21.94
C MET A 638 9.03 9.32 23.43
N SER A 639 8.96 10.59 23.80
CA SER A 639 8.67 11.00 25.18
C SER A 639 7.20 10.74 25.54
N ALA A 640 6.27 11.04 24.63
CA ALA A 640 4.87 10.68 24.75
C ALA A 640 4.66 9.16 24.87
N ASN A 641 5.38 8.36 24.07
CA ASN A 641 5.36 6.91 24.16
C ASN A 641 5.79 6.40 25.55
N ARG A 642 6.87 6.93 26.13
CA ARG A 642 7.33 6.52 27.47
C ARG A 642 6.35 6.90 28.57
N LEU A 643 5.72 8.08 28.44
CA LEU A 643 4.62 8.52 29.29
C LEU A 643 3.37 7.63 29.18
N GLY A 644 3.30 6.72 28.21
CA GLY A 644 2.13 5.88 27.97
C GLY A 644 0.95 6.69 27.42
N LEU A 645 1.23 7.68 26.56
CA LEU A 645 0.23 8.38 25.76
C LEU A 645 0.09 7.65 24.43
N ASP A 646 -1.16 7.41 23.99
CA ASP A 646 -1.41 6.86 22.66
C ASP A 646 -1.42 7.96 21.58
N ARG A 647 -1.55 7.58 20.30
CA ARG A 647 -1.60 8.57 19.20
C ARG A 647 -2.76 9.57 19.35
N LYS A 648 -3.88 9.17 19.94
CA LYS A 648 -5.04 10.03 20.14
C LYS A 648 -4.77 11.04 21.26
N ASP A 649 -4.08 10.62 22.32
CA ASP A 649 -3.58 11.50 23.38
C ASP A 649 -2.58 12.52 22.85
N GLU A 650 -1.66 12.12 21.97
CA GLU A 650 -0.77 13.04 21.28
C GLU A 650 -1.55 14.08 20.47
N ALA A 651 -2.53 13.65 19.67
CA ALA A 651 -3.38 14.55 18.89
C ALA A 651 -4.13 15.55 19.78
N ILE A 652 -4.65 15.08 20.92
CA ILE A 652 -5.30 15.92 21.94
C ILE A 652 -4.31 16.95 22.50
N PHE A 653 -3.11 16.53 22.87
CA PHE A 653 -2.06 17.39 23.42
C PHE A 653 -1.64 18.48 22.41
N TRP A 654 -1.29 18.11 21.17
CA TRP A 654 -0.86 19.07 20.14
C TRP A 654 -1.94 20.10 19.83
N ARG A 655 -3.21 19.67 19.78
CA ARG A 655 -4.36 20.56 19.61
C ARG A 655 -4.54 21.51 20.80
N ALA A 656 -4.34 21.02 22.03
CA ALA A 656 -4.44 21.83 23.23
C ALA A 656 -3.33 22.90 23.29
N LEU A 657 -2.09 22.52 22.95
CA LEU A 657 -0.96 23.44 22.85
C LEU A 657 -1.21 24.52 21.79
N LEU A 658 -1.69 24.15 20.60
CA LEU A 658 -2.04 25.12 19.55
C LEU A 658 -3.11 26.11 20.04
N ASN A 659 -4.14 25.65 20.75
CA ASN A 659 -5.18 26.52 21.30
C ASN A 659 -4.61 27.49 22.35
N HIS A 660 -3.70 27.03 23.20
CA HIS A 660 -3.02 27.86 24.18
C HIS A 660 -2.19 28.96 23.51
N LEU A 661 -1.33 28.59 22.56
CA LEU A 661 -0.50 29.53 21.79
C LEU A 661 -1.33 30.55 21.01
N ARG A 662 -2.49 30.15 20.46
CA ARG A 662 -3.42 31.08 19.80
C ARG A 662 -4.08 32.06 20.77
N SER A 663 -4.29 31.65 22.02
CA SER A 663 -4.94 32.50 23.02
C SER A 663 -4.03 33.49 23.72
N ALA A 664 -2.72 33.21 23.78
CA ALA A 664 -1.73 34.15 24.31
C ALA A 664 -1.66 35.45 23.48
N ASP A 665 -1.90 35.38 22.15
CA ASP A 665 -1.89 36.57 21.27
C ASP A 665 -3.14 37.45 21.36
N PHE A 666 -4.26 36.93 21.89
CA PHE A 666 -5.46 37.76 22.09
C PHE A 666 -5.42 38.56 23.41
N GLY A 667 -4.34 38.40 24.20
CA GLY A 667 -4.13 39.07 25.49
C GLY A 667 -2.84 39.89 25.60
N GLY A 668 -2.10 40.07 24.50
CA GLY A 668 -0.97 41.02 24.41
C GLY A 668 -1.47 42.35 23.88
N GLU A 669 -1.19 43.42 24.63
CA GLU A 669 -1.62 44.81 24.39
C GLU A 669 -1.23 45.37 23.01
N GLU A 670 -2.00 46.40 22.60
CA GLU A 670 -1.83 47.26 21.42
C GLU A 670 -0.39 47.74 21.12
#